data_AF-A0AAX0L5T8-F1
#
_entry.id   AF-A0AAX0L5T8-F1
#
_cell.length_a   1.000
_cell.length_b   1.000
_cell.length_c   1.000
_cell.angle_alpha   90.00
_cell.angle_beta   90.00
_cell.angle_gamma   90.00
#
_symmetry.space_group_name_H-M   'P 1'
#
loop_
_entity.id
_entity.type
_entity.pdbx_description
1 polymer ?
#
loop_
_entity_poly.entity_id
_entity_poly.type
_entity_poly.pdbx_seq_one_letter_code
_entity_poly.pdbx_strand_id
1 'polypeptide(L)'
;MLEQLIAWPRPRKALILLFLDSALVAPLVALTILLFRPLQPEIGGALANAAPVLVLAAGVMSHLSGLARIRLKAFASEGLGRAALLSLTLVLTGGVVLSVTTGRLELALPVFFGLLYFLVQIGQRALLLRLATRIYRHSRVVSRIAIYGASPSGIALSNVLRDRSGLLTCAFLDESPALRGAQLNGLPILEPAEADRLRRDFNIDRVILADPALTGARRDALSRRLAALGLRVESLPAFAQFLEDRDLAARLEPVSAPALLHRAEFEDTVLPIHSYYAGKAVLVSGAGGSIGRELCRQILAAGPARLIMLELSEPALYHAEAELRGLAEAVGAHLVPKLGSAGDPLLVRAIFTQHSIDVVLHAAAYKHVPIVEENPRAGLSNNVFATAGLARAALDAGVARFVLISSDKAVAPRSVMGASKRMAELVVQELASRAGGTVFAIVRFGNVLGSSGSVVPLFEEQIQAGGPLTLTDRRATRYFMTIAEAARLVLLCGTWDDSCAVYALDMGRPIRMLDLARQMVVARGLRLREAATPDGEIEIVEIGLRPGEKLHEEQMTGPQTGPTAHPKIGRIHPPCLPEIGIAALLRDLREAIDAPDPFRLDAFLARLPEAAISEPDQIVPRGVDEVISSGRGRPNERVLGVADPAEIEPLRRTDRAAGGAVACGERGSDPPGRPGACADALERADDRADLIVQKTPRAQMKTVFTPMRDHHLFDRDLVEGLHRGVRLAHARAESGEVVMSDQMGCPLSHRLDIERILHPPDQPAIMGHRRATLHQPEEVAPFLR
;
A
#
# COMPACT_ATOMS: atom_id res chain seq x y z
N MET A 1 18.90 -34.49 -4.21
CA MET A 1 17.91 -35.61 -4.26
C MET A 1 17.24 -35.87 -2.91
N LEU A 2 17.97 -36.02 -1.79
CA LEU A 2 17.35 -36.25 -0.47
C LEU A 2 16.54 -35.07 0.08
N GLU A 3 16.95 -33.84 -0.18
CA GLU A 3 16.20 -32.63 0.24
C GLU A 3 14.85 -32.51 -0.49
N GLN A 4 14.80 -32.91 -1.77
CA GLN A 4 13.56 -32.96 -2.55
C GLN A 4 12.57 -33.98 -1.98
N LEU A 5 13.04 -35.17 -1.56
CA LEU A 5 12.21 -36.18 -0.89
C LEU A 5 11.62 -35.68 0.44
N ILE A 6 12.32 -34.78 1.14
CA ILE A 6 11.84 -34.16 2.39
C ILE A 6 10.74 -33.13 2.10
N ALA A 7 10.84 -32.37 1.02
CA ALA A 7 9.85 -31.38 0.59
C ALA A 7 8.58 -31.99 -0.02
N TRP A 8 8.56 -33.30 -0.32
CA TRP A 8 7.40 -33.90 -0.99
C TRP A 8 6.12 -33.89 -0.13
N PRO A 9 4.97 -33.63 -0.77
CA PRO A 9 3.66 -33.67 -0.12
C PRO A 9 3.37 -35.10 0.38
N ARG A 10 2.60 -35.17 1.47
CA ARG A 10 2.19 -36.41 2.14
C ARG A 10 1.67 -37.53 1.22
N PRO A 11 0.83 -37.26 0.20
CA PRO A 11 0.37 -38.31 -0.71
C PRO A 11 1.51 -39.02 -1.47
N ARG A 12 2.56 -38.30 -1.86
CA ARG A 12 3.72 -38.91 -2.56
C ARG A 12 4.54 -39.82 -1.64
N LYS A 13 4.70 -39.43 -0.38
CA LYS A 13 5.38 -40.24 0.64
C LYS A 13 4.58 -41.50 0.97
N ALA A 14 3.25 -41.40 1.02
CA ALA A 14 2.37 -42.56 1.21
C ALA A 14 2.46 -43.53 0.02
N LEU A 15 2.56 -43.02 -1.21
CA LEU A 15 2.74 -43.86 -2.40
C LEU A 15 4.04 -44.68 -2.34
N ILE A 16 5.14 -44.09 -1.86
CA ILE A 16 6.41 -44.82 -1.67
C ILE A 16 6.25 -45.95 -0.65
N LEU A 17 5.61 -45.68 0.49
CA LEU A 17 5.41 -46.70 1.53
C LEU A 17 4.49 -47.83 1.05
N LEU A 18 3.46 -47.49 0.27
CA LEU A 18 2.56 -48.45 -0.37
C LEU A 18 3.32 -49.35 -1.35
N PHE A 19 4.14 -48.75 -2.22
CA PHE A 19 4.98 -49.51 -3.16
C PHE A 19 5.91 -50.48 -2.42
N LEU A 20 6.55 -50.02 -1.33
CA LEU A 20 7.44 -50.87 -0.54
C LEU A 20 6.71 -52.04 0.14
N ASP A 21 5.49 -51.83 0.64
CA ASP A 21 4.70 -52.90 1.27
C ASP A 21 4.34 -54.01 0.27
N SER A 22 4.03 -53.64 -0.97
CA SER A 22 3.76 -54.59 -2.07
C SER A 22 5.03 -55.25 -2.61
N ALA A 23 6.10 -54.48 -2.80
CA ALA A 23 7.36 -54.97 -3.37
C ALA A 23 8.06 -55.99 -2.46
N LEU A 24 7.79 -55.97 -1.15
CA LEU A 24 8.36 -56.89 -0.18
C LEU A 24 7.87 -58.35 -0.34
N VAL A 25 6.70 -58.55 -0.95
CA VAL A 25 6.07 -59.88 -1.06
C VAL A 25 6.89 -60.84 -1.91
N ALA A 26 7.30 -60.43 -3.12
CA ALA A 26 8.01 -61.29 -4.07
C ALA A 26 9.33 -61.88 -3.54
N PRO A 27 10.27 -61.11 -2.95
CA PRO A 27 11.50 -61.67 -2.41
C PRO A 27 11.26 -62.59 -1.21
N LEU A 28 10.24 -62.31 -0.38
CA LEU A 28 9.90 -63.15 0.77
C LEU A 28 9.21 -64.45 0.38
N VAL A 29 8.40 -64.45 -0.69
CA VAL A 29 7.88 -65.68 -1.29
C VAL A 29 9.04 -66.54 -1.82
N ALA A 30 9.97 -65.95 -2.58
CA ALA A 30 11.13 -66.67 -3.12
C ALA A 30 12.01 -67.27 -1.99
N LEU A 31 12.24 -66.51 -0.92
CA LEU A 31 12.96 -66.99 0.26
C LEU A 31 12.22 -68.13 0.99
N THR A 32 10.89 -68.02 1.10
CA THR A 32 10.05 -69.05 1.72
C THR A 32 10.10 -70.35 0.91
N ILE A 33 10.02 -70.26 -0.42
CA ILE A 33 10.18 -71.41 -1.33
C ILE A 33 11.57 -72.03 -1.15
N LEU A 34 12.63 -71.21 -1.11
CA LEU A 34 14.00 -71.70 -0.95
C LEU A 34 14.22 -72.47 0.35
N LEU A 35 13.68 -71.95 1.47
CA LEU A 35 13.82 -72.57 2.80
C LEU A 35 13.03 -73.87 2.95
N PHE A 36 11.86 -73.98 2.31
CA PHE A 36 10.98 -75.15 2.40
C PHE A 36 11.11 -76.14 1.24
N ARG A 37 11.92 -75.81 0.21
CA ARG A 37 12.23 -76.70 -0.93
C ARG A 37 12.64 -78.14 -0.54
N PRO A 38 13.48 -78.39 0.49
CA PRO A 38 13.83 -79.76 0.88
C PRO A 38 12.71 -80.52 1.59
N LEU A 39 11.70 -79.83 2.13
CA LEU A 39 10.59 -80.42 2.87
C LEU A 39 9.36 -80.68 2.00
N GLN A 40 9.06 -79.77 1.06
CA GLN A 40 7.84 -79.80 0.26
C GLN A 40 8.09 -79.26 -1.18
N PRO A 41 8.78 -80.02 -2.06
CA PRO A 41 9.18 -79.55 -3.37
C PRO A 41 8.00 -79.25 -4.32
N GLU A 42 6.88 -79.95 -4.15
CA GLU A 42 5.67 -79.79 -4.97
C GLU A 42 4.92 -78.46 -4.68
N ILE A 43 5.07 -77.92 -3.47
CA ILE A 43 4.33 -76.73 -3.00
C ILE A 43 4.99 -75.42 -3.47
N GLY A 44 6.28 -75.45 -3.79
CA GLY A 44 7.03 -74.27 -4.23
C GLY A 44 6.46 -73.62 -5.51
N GLY A 45 6.00 -74.43 -6.47
CA GLY A 45 5.39 -73.94 -7.71
C GLY A 45 4.03 -73.28 -7.48
N ALA A 46 3.21 -73.85 -6.59
CA ALA A 46 1.92 -73.29 -6.22
C ALA A 46 2.07 -71.94 -5.50
N LEU A 47 3.03 -71.82 -4.57
CA LEU A 47 3.30 -70.56 -3.88
C LEU A 47 3.89 -69.48 -4.81
N ALA A 48 4.70 -69.87 -5.80
CA ALA A 48 5.18 -68.95 -6.83
C ALA A 48 4.03 -68.37 -7.67
N ASN A 49 3.07 -69.22 -8.06
CA ASN A 49 1.86 -68.79 -8.78
C ASN A 49 0.94 -67.90 -7.92
N ALA A 50 1.01 -68.03 -6.59
CA ALA A 50 0.27 -67.18 -5.65
C ALA A 50 0.87 -65.78 -5.50
N ALA A 51 2.14 -65.56 -5.89
CA ALA A 51 2.85 -64.30 -5.63
C ALA A 51 2.14 -63.05 -6.19
N PRO A 52 1.59 -63.03 -7.42
CA PRO A 52 0.87 -61.85 -7.93
C PRO A 52 -0.38 -61.51 -7.11
N VAL A 53 -1.11 -62.53 -6.66
CA VAL A 53 -2.32 -62.37 -5.83
C VAL A 53 -1.93 -61.82 -4.46
N LEU A 54 -0.83 -62.30 -3.87
CA LEU A 54 -0.31 -61.81 -2.60
C LEU A 54 0.21 -60.37 -2.70
N VAL A 55 0.86 -59.98 -3.80
CA VAL A 55 1.30 -58.60 -4.05
C VAL A 55 0.10 -57.65 -4.12
N LEU A 56 -0.95 -58.06 -4.84
CA LEU A 56 -2.19 -57.30 -4.95
C LEU A 56 -2.89 -57.17 -3.59
N ALA A 57 -3.03 -58.28 -2.87
CA ALA A 57 -3.61 -58.29 -1.52
C ALA A 57 -2.84 -57.37 -0.56
N ALA A 58 -1.50 -57.38 -0.62
CA ALA A 58 -0.66 -56.51 0.19
C ALA A 58 -0.90 -55.02 -0.11
N GLY A 59 -0.98 -54.65 -1.40
CA GLY A 59 -1.21 -53.27 -1.83
C GLY A 59 -2.60 -52.77 -1.44
N VAL A 60 -3.64 -53.55 -1.73
CA VAL A 60 -5.03 -53.20 -1.39
C VAL A 60 -5.19 -53.06 0.12
N MET A 61 -4.70 -54.03 0.90
CA MET A 61 -4.85 -54.01 2.35
C MET A 61 -4.01 -52.90 3.01
N SER A 62 -2.81 -52.58 2.50
CA SER A 62 -2.02 -51.43 2.98
C SER A 62 -2.71 -50.10 2.69
N HIS A 63 -3.39 -49.97 1.55
CA HIS A 63 -4.18 -48.78 1.21
C HIS A 63 -5.43 -48.64 2.10
N LEU A 64 -6.23 -49.70 2.22
CA LEU A 64 -7.49 -49.72 2.99
C LEU A 64 -7.26 -49.51 4.49
N SER A 65 -6.26 -50.19 5.08
CA SER A 65 -5.88 -49.97 6.49
C SER A 65 -5.23 -48.60 6.72
N GLY A 66 -4.87 -47.88 5.66
CA GLY A 66 -4.12 -46.64 5.72
C GLY A 66 -2.72 -46.82 6.33
N LEU A 67 -2.16 -48.04 6.33
CA LEU A 67 -0.83 -48.33 6.87
C LEU A 67 0.25 -47.47 6.19
N ALA A 68 0.14 -47.28 4.87
CA ALA A 68 1.02 -46.42 4.10
C ALA A 68 0.90 -44.92 4.44
N ARG A 69 -0.18 -44.49 5.12
CA ARG A 69 -0.38 -43.08 5.54
C ARG A 69 0.18 -42.78 6.93
N ILE A 70 0.56 -43.80 7.71
CA ILE A 70 1.05 -43.63 9.08
C ILE A 70 2.45 -43.04 9.07
N ARG A 71 2.71 -42.10 10.00
CA ARG A 71 4.02 -41.47 10.15
C ARG A 71 5.01 -42.51 10.69
N LEU A 72 6.23 -42.56 10.14
CA LEU A 72 7.27 -43.49 10.59
C LEU A 72 7.54 -43.43 12.10
N LYS A 73 7.43 -42.25 12.74
CA LYS A 73 7.57 -42.08 14.19
C LYS A 73 6.39 -42.65 15.01
N ALA A 74 5.19 -42.68 14.42
CA ALA A 74 3.97 -43.19 15.05
C ALA A 74 3.72 -44.67 14.70
N PHE A 75 4.63 -45.33 13.96
CA PHE A 75 4.44 -46.71 13.54
C PHE A 75 4.38 -47.68 14.74
N ALA A 76 5.16 -47.44 15.79
CA ALA A 76 5.17 -48.28 16.99
C ALA A 76 3.84 -48.20 17.76
N SER A 77 3.20 -47.03 17.81
CA SER A 77 1.95 -46.79 18.55
C SER A 77 0.70 -47.09 17.74
N GLU A 78 0.70 -46.83 16.43
CA GLU A 78 -0.51 -46.88 15.58
C GLU A 78 -0.40 -47.87 14.41
N GLY A 79 0.82 -48.23 14.01
CA GLY A 79 1.09 -49.04 12.82
C GLY A 79 1.18 -50.54 13.07
N LEU A 80 1.57 -50.95 14.28
CA LEU A 80 1.84 -52.36 14.60
C LEU A 80 0.61 -53.25 14.41
N GLY A 81 -0.56 -52.82 14.89
CA GLY A 81 -1.81 -53.58 14.73
C GLY A 81 -2.25 -53.70 13.27
N ARG A 82 -2.02 -52.66 12.45
CA ARG A 82 -2.36 -52.66 11.02
C ARG A 82 -1.39 -53.48 10.19
N ALA A 83 -0.11 -53.52 10.57
CA ALA A 83 0.88 -54.43 10.00
C ALA A 83 0.55 -55.90 10.34
N ALA A 84 0.08 -56.18 11.56
CA ALA A 84 -0.37 -57.51 11.95
C ALA A 84 -1.62 -57.93 11.15
N LEU A 85 -2.57 -57.02 10.95
CA LEU A 85 -3.75 -57.25 10.12
C LEU A 85 -3.36 -57.57 8.67
N LEU A 86 -2.45 -56.77 8.08
CA LEU A 86 -1.92 -57.00 6.74
C LEU A 86 -1.25 -58.39 6.62
N SER A 87 -0.40 -58.74 7.59
CA SER A 87 0.23 -60.05 7.66
C SER A 87 -0.81 -61.17 7.74
N LEU A 88 -1.83 -61.03 8.58
CA LEU A 88 -2.91 -62.02 8.71
C LEU A 88 -3.69 -62.17 7.40
N THR A 89 -3.99 -61.07 6.71
CA THR A 89 -4.62 -61.11 5.38
C THR A 89 -3.76 -61.91 4.40
N LEU A 90 -2.45 -61.73 4.41
CA LEU A 90 -1.53 -62.49 3.55
C LEU A 90 -1.47 -63.97 3.91
N VAL A 91 -1.53 -64.33 5.20
CA VAL A 91 -1.64 -65.74 5.65
C VAL A 91 -2.92 -66.37 5.10
N LEU A 92 -4.06 -65.69 5.25
CA LEU A 92 -5.37 -66.19 4.81
C LEU A 92 -5.43 -66.31 3.28
N THR A 93 -5.00 -65.28 2.55
CA THR A 93 -4.95 -65.30 1.09
C THR A 93 -4.00 -66.38 0.59
N GLY A 94 -2.81 -66.51 1.19
CA GLY A 94 -1.84 -67.56 0.84
C GLY A 94 -2.39 -68.96 1.11
N GLY A 95 -3.06 -69.16 2.25
CA GLY A 95 -3.69 -70.44 2.60
C GLY A 95 -4.83 -70.83 1.67
N VAL A 96 -5.67 -69.88 1.27
CA VAL A 96 -6.76 -70.11 0.30
C VAL A 96 -6.19 -70.43 -1.08
N VAL A 97 -5.21 -69.67 -1.56
CA VAL A 97 -4.61 -69.94 -2.88
C VAL A 97 -3.91 -71.30 -2.89
N LEU A 98 -3.22 -71.65 -1.80
CA LEU A 98 -2.53 -72.93 -1.69
C LEU A 98 -3.51 -74.10 -1.58
N SER A 99 -4.63 -73.94 -0.85
CA SER A 99 -5.64 -74.99 -0.74
C SER A 99 -6.38 -75.25 -2.05
N VAL A 100 -6.67 -74.21 -2.82
CA VAL A 100 -7.29 -74.34 -4.15
C VAL A 100 -6.34 -75.01 -5.15
N THR A 101 -5.04 -74.70 -5.09
CA THR A 101 -4.05 -75.22 -6.05
C THR A 101 -3.57 -76.63 -5.74
N THR A 102 -3.52 -77.03 -4.46
CA THR A 102 -3.01 -78.34 -4.05
C THR A 102 -4.10 -79.31 -3.59
N GLY A 103 -5.33 -78.83 -3.37
CA GLY A 103 -6.44 -79.61 -2.82
C GLY A 103 -6.29 -79.96 -1.33
N ARG A 104 -5.29 -79.41 -0.64
CA ARG A 104 -4.99 -79.68 0.78
C ARG A 104 -4.87 -78.39 1.59
N LEU A 105 -5.33 -78.42 2.84
CA LEU A 105 -5.20 -77.26 3.74
C LEU A 105 -3.81 -77.25 4.40
N GLU A 106 -2.85 -76.63 3.74
CA GLU A 106 -1.46 -76.48 4.23
C GLU A 106 -1.26 -75.07 4.83
N LEU A 107 -1.47 -74.93 6.14
CA LEU A 107 -1.35 -73.64 6.83
C LEU A 107 0.07 -73.29 7.27
N ALA A 108 0.98 -74.27 7.35
CA ALA A 108 2.33 -74.06 7.86
C ALA A 108 3.13 -73.03 7.03
N LEU A 109 3.06 -73.15 5.69
CA LEU A 109 3.83 -72.31 4.78
C LEU A 109 3.29 -70.86 4.70
N PRO A 110 1.97 -70.61 4.57
CA PRO A 110 1.40 -69.26 4.66
C PRO A 110 1.64 -68.60 6.02
N VAL A 111 1.53 -69.35 7.13
CA VAL A 111 1.80 -68.81 8.48
C VAL A 111 3.25 -68.39 8.63
N PHE A 112 4.20 -69.23 8.16
CA PHE A 112 5.62 -68.87 8.17
C PHE A 112 5.89 -67.64 7.32
N PHE A 113 5.35 -67.58 6.10
CA PHE A 113 5.46 -66.43 5.21
C PHE A 113 4.91 -65.15 5.86
N GLY A 114 3.73 -65.22 6.48
CA GLY A 114 3.12 -64.10 7.19
C GLY A 114 3.98 -63.60 8.34
N LEU A 115 4.46 -64.50 9.20
CA LEU A 115 5.34 -64.13 10.31
C LEU A 115 6.63 -63.47 9.82
N LEU A 116 7.24 -64.03 8.76
CA LEU A 116 8.43 -63.47 8.15
C LEU A 116 8.16 -62.08 7.54
N TYR A 117 7.03 -61.92 6.84
CA TYR A 117 6.59 -60.64 6.29
C TYR A 117 6.40 -59.60 7.40
N PHE A 118 5.74 -59.95 8.50
CA PHE A 118 5.52 -59.07 9.64
C PHE A 118 6.83 -58.59 10.26
N LEU A 119 7.78 -59.52 10.51
CA LEU A 119 9.08 -59.18 11.08
C LEU A 119 9.90 -58.27 10.15
N VAL A 120 9.93 -58.58 8.86
CA VAL A 120 10.68 -57.77 7.88
C VAL A 120 10.02 -56.42 7.66
N GLN A 121 8.68 -56.31 7.70
CA GLN A 121 7.97 -55.05 7.61
C GLN A 121 8.28 -54.14 8.81
N ILE A 122 8.30 -54.69 10.04
CA ILE A 122 8.72 -53.94 11.24
C ILE A 122 10.18 -53.49 11.09
N GLY A 123 11.07 -54.40 10.70
CA GLY A 123 12.49 -54.11 10.48
C GLY A 123 12.72 -53.02 9.43
N GLN A 124 11.99 -53.08 8.31
CA GLN A 124 12.00 -52.08 7.26
C GLN A 124 11.55 -50.72 7.78
N ARG A 125 10.46 -50.65 8.54
CA ARG A 125 9.95 -49.38 9.10
C ARG A 125 10.91 -48.79 10.14
N ALA A 126 11.53 -49.62 10.97
CA ALA A 126 12.57 -49.20 11.90
C ALA A 126 13.84 -48.72 11.18
N LEU A 127 14.27 -49.40 10.12
CA LEU A 127 15.40 -49.00 9.28
C LEU A 127 15.12 -47.67 8.58
N LEU A 128 13.95 -47.52 7.97
CA LEU A 128 13.51 -46.26 7.35
C LEU A 128 13.47 -45.12 8.37
N LEU A 129 13.01 -45.37 9.60
CA LEU A 129 13.04 -44.38 10.67
C LEU A 129 14.48 -44.01 11.07
N ARG A 130 15.40 -44.98 11.18
CA ARG A 130 16.81 -44.74 11.49
C ARG A 130 17.55 -44.02 10.37
N LEU A 131 17.29 -44.38 9.12
CA LEU A 131 17.83 -43.69 7.94
C LEU A 131 17.25 -42.28 7.88
N ALA A 132 15.93 -42.13 7.99
CA ALA A 132 15.28 -40.83 7.99
C ALA A 132 15.81 -39.94 9.12
N THR A 133 16.02 -40.46 10.33
CA THR A 133 16.60 -39.67 11.44
C THR A 133 18.09 -39.39 11.28
N ARG A 134 18.89 -40.31 10.72
CA ARG A 134 20.30 -40.07 10.40
C ARG A 134 20.46 -39.02 9.30
N ILE A 135 19.62 -39.10 8.27
CA ILE A 135 19.47 -38.11 7.21
C ILE A 135 19.04 -36.79 7.84
N TYR A 136 17.99 -36.77 8.68
CA TYR A 136 17.51 -35.55 9.35
C TYR A 136 18.59 -34.88 10.21
N ARG A 137 19.45 -35.68 10.87
CA ARG A 137 20.59 -35.19 11.67
C ARG A 137 21.75 -34.68 10.82
N HIS A 138 21.84 -35.07 9.54
CA HIS A 138 22.90 -34.62 8.61
C HIS A 138 22.40 -33.59 7.57
N SER A 139 21.09 -33.52 7.31
CA SER A 139 20.47 -32.50 6.48
C SER A 139 20.28 -31.24 7.32
N ARG A 140 21.11 -30.23 7.06
CA ARG A 140 20.94 -28.88 7.61
C ARG A 140 19.69 -28.24 7.00
N VAL A 141 18.50 -28.61 7.49
CA VAL A 141 17.31 -27.74 7.47
C VAL A 141 16.94 -27.54 8.93
N VAL A 142 17.36 -26.40 9.47
CA VAL A 142 17.30 -26.03 10.88
C VAL A 142 15.95 -25.40 11.23
N SER A 143 15.26 -24.77 10.26
CA SER A 143 13.99 -24.07 10.52
C SER A 143 13.06 -24.02 9.31
N ARG A 144 11.75 -24.20 9.56
CA ARG A 144 10.67 -24.03 8.57
C ARG A 144 9.90 -22.77 8.88
N ILE A 145 9.89 -21.86 7.91
CA ILE A 145 9.51 -20.47 8.12
C ILE A 145 8.20 -20.17 7.39
N ALA A 146 7.31 -19.45 8.07
CA ALA A 146 6.25 -18.68 7.43
C ALA A 146 6.61 -17.19 7.44
N ILE A 147 6.25 -16.45 6.38
CA ILE A 147 6.48 -15.01 6.30
C ILE A 147 5.15 -14.30 6.49
N TYR A 148 5.06 -13.42 7.48
CA TYR A 148 3.89 -12.58 7.68
C TYR A 148 4.05 -11.27 6.90
N GLY A 149 3.09 -11.00 6.02
CA GLY A 149 3.06 -9.92 5.04
C GLY A 149 3.42 -10.42 3.64
N ALA A 150 2.44 -10.50 2.75
CA ALA A 150 2.63 -10.71 1.31
C ALA A 150 2.94 -9.38 0.59
N SER A 151 3.76 -8.54 1.22
CA SER A 151 4.22 -7.25 0.72
C SER A 151 5.54 -7.38 -0.03
N PRO A 152 6.01 -6.37 -0.78
CA PRO A 152 7.31 -6.40 -1.46
C PRO A 152 8.48 -6.84 -0.55
N SER A 153 8.46 -6.44 0.72
CA SER A 153 9.44 -6.88 1.73
C SER A 153 9.35 -8.38 2.02
N GLY A 154 8.15 -8.94 2.12
CA GLY A 154 7.94 -10.38 2.28
C GLY A 154 8.34 -11.18 1.04
N ILE A 155 8.04 -10.66 -0.15
CA ILE A 155 8.43 -11.27 -1.44
C ILE A 155 9.96 -11.33 -1.53
N ALA A 156 10.63 -10.21 -1.28
CA ALA A 156 12.09 -10.11 -1.32
C ALA A 156 12.76 -11.04 -0.29
N LEU A 157 12.22 -11.11 0.93
CA LEU A 157 12.67 -12.07 1.94
C LEU A 157 12.50 -13.52 1.45
N SER A 158 11.37 -13.87 0.83
CA SER A 158 11.11 -15.22 0.34
C SER A 158 12.11 -15.66 -0.73
N ASN A 159 12.55 -14.74 -1.59
CA ASN A 159 13.53 -14.99 -2.63
C ASN A 159 14.92 -15.22 -2.04
N VAL A 160 15.31 -14.44 -1.04
CA VAL A 160 16.61 -14.62 -0.37
C VAL A 160 16.67 -15.91 0.42
N LEU A 161 15.56 -16.29 1.06
CA LEU A 161 15.46 -17.55 1.79
C LEU A 161 15.42 -18.79 0.89
N ARG A 162 15.11 -18.63 -0.41
CA ARG A 162 15.00 -19.74 -1.36
C ARG A 162 16.33 -20.48 -1.57
N ASP A 163 17.42 -19.73 -1.64
CA ASP A 163 18.75 -20.26 -1.99
C ASP A 163 19.63 -20.54 -0.75
N ARG A 164 19.10 -20.32 0.46
CA ARG A 164 19.83 -20.49 1.73
C ARG A 164 19.69 -21.93 2.27
N SER A 165 20.79 -22.69 2.25
CA SER A 165 20.86 -24.00 2.91
C SER A 165 20.59 -23.84 4.41
N GLY A 166 19.58 -24.54 4.96
CA GLY A 166 19.22 -24.41 6.39
C GLY A 166 17.80 -23.96 6.65
N LEU A 167 17.15 -23.27 5.71
CA LEU A 167 15.87 -22.62 5.92
C LEU A 167 14.91 -23.01 4.80
N LEU A 168 13.63 -23.21 5.15
CA LEU A 168 12.60 -23.55 4.16
C LEU A 168 11.38 -22.66 4.37
N THR A 169 11.13 -21.75 3.44
CA THR A 169 9.91 -20.95 3.40
C THR A 169 8.73 -21.83 2.96
N CYS A 170 7.67 -21.87 3.77
CA CYS A 170 6.54 -22.77 3.58
C CYS A 170 5.26 -22.06 3.12
N ALA A 171 5.02 -20.82 3.54
CA ALA A 171 3.82 -20.05 3.21
C ALA A 171 3.97 -18.56 3.55
N PHE A 172 3.07 -17.75 2.99
CA PHE A 172 2.81 -16.38 3.44
C PHE A 172 1.58 -16.34 4.35
N LEU A 173 1.61 -15.43 5.33
CA LEU A 173 0.48 -15.09 6.19
C LEU A 173 0.07 -13.63 5.89
N ASP A 174 -1.16 -13.40 5.47
CA ASP A 174 -1.66 -12.05 5.17
C ASP A 174 -3.15 -11.91 5.55
N GLU A 175 -3.55 -10.73 6.02
CA GLU A 175 -4.93 -10.44 6.45
C GLU A 175 -5.76 -9.82 5.32
N SER A 176 -5.15 -9.49 4.18
CA SER A 176 -5.83 -8.90 3.04
C SER A 176 -6.88 -9.86 2.46
N PRO A 177 -8.17 -9.45 2.43
CA PRO A 177 -9.23 -10.27 1.83
C PRO A 177 -8.98 -10.55 0.34
N ALA A 178 -8.27 -9.66 -0.34
CA ALA A 178 -7.95 -9.76 -1.76
C ALA A 178 -6.92 -10.87 -2.09
N LEU A 179 -6.17 -11.34 -1.09
CA LEU A 179 -5.09 -12.33 -1.27
C LEU A 179 -5.49 -13.74 -0.79
N ARG A 180 -6.75 -13.93 -0.38
CA ARG A 180 -7.25 -15.23 0.09
C ARG A 180 -7.19 -16.29 -1.00
N GLY A 181 -6.53 -17.41 -0.71
CA GLY A 181 -6.41 -18.54 -1.65
C GLY A 181 -5.45 -18.29 -2.82
N ALA A 182 -4.80 -17.13 -2.85
CA ALA A 182 -3.80 -16.82 -3.86
C ALA A 182 -2.47 -17.53 -3.57
N GLN A 183 -1.65 -17.68 -4.60
CA GLN A 183 -0.27 -18.13 -4.48
C GLN A 183 0.69 -17.03 -4.92
N LEU A 184 1.81 -16.94 -4.21
CA LEU A 184 2.90 -16.02 -4.50
C LEU A 184 4.19 -16.81 -4.53
N ASN A 185 4.94 -16.77 -5.64
CA ASN A 185 6.15 -17.58 -5.84
C ASN A 185 5.94 -19.10 -5.65
N GLY A 186 4.72 -19.59 -5.92
CA GLY A 186 4.33 -20.99 -5.68
C GLY A 186 4.15 -21.34 -4.19
N LEU A 187 4.19 -20.35 -3.30
CA LEU A 187 3.86 -20.47 -1.88
C LEU A 187 2.41 -20.01 -1.65
N PRO A 188 1.61 -20.74 -0.85
CA PRO A 188 0.26 -20.32 -0.55
C PRO A 188 0.24 -19.08 0.34
N ILE A 189 -0.70 -18.16 0.08
CA ILE A 189 -1.05 -17.07 1.00
C ILE A 189 -2.23 -17.54 1.85
N LEU A 190 -2.05 -17.51 3.17
CA LEU A 190 -3.02 -18.01 4.15
C LEU A 190 -3.34 -16.92 5.18
N GLU A 191 -4.47 -17.06 5.86
CA GLU A 191 -4.79 -16.13 6.94
C GLU A 191 -3.98 -16.43 8.21
N PRO A 192 -3.70 -15.43 9.06
CA PRO A 192 -3.04 -15.67 10.35
C PRO A 192 -3.85 -16.57 11.29
N ALA A 193 -5.16 -16.70 11.08
CA ALA A 193 -6.01 -17.67 11.77
C ALA A 193 -5.65 -19.13 11.42
N GLU A 194 -5.13 -19.36 10.22
CA GLU A 194 -4.72 -20.69 9.74
C GLU A 194 -3.28 -21.05 10.15
N ALA A 195 -2.59 -20.20 10.92
CA ALA A 195 -1.22 -20.45 11.37
C ALA A 195 -1.08 -21.76 12.17
N ASP A 196 -2.09 -22.16 12.95
CA ASP A 196 -2.06 -23.46 13.65
C ASP A 196 -2.19 -24.65 12.70
N ARG A 197 -2.97 -24.49 11.62
CA ARG A 197 -3.05 -25.49 10.55
C ARG A 197 -1.72 -25.61 9.83
N LEU A 198 -1.08 -24.48 9.49
CA LEU A 198 0.27 -24.44 8.92
C LEU A 198 1.30 -25.15 9.82
N ARG A 199 1.25 -24.89 11.13
CA ARG A 199 2.10 -25.56 12.11
C ARG A 199 1.90 -27.08 12.10
N ARG A 200 0.66 -27.56 11.99
CA ARG A 200 0.35 -29.00 11.96
C ARG A 200 0.71 -29.67 10.63
N ASP A 201 0.44 -29.01 9.51
CA ASP A 201 0.53 -29.59 8.17
C ASP A 201 1.95 -29.48 7.60
N PHE A 202 2.61 -28.33 7.81
CA PHE A 202 3.92 -28.00 7.27
C PHE A 202 5.04 -28.00 8.33
N ASN A 203 4.71 -28.16 9.62
CA ASN A 203 5.68 -28.19 10.72
C ASN A 203 6.57 -26.93 10.74
N ILE A 204 5.94 -25.76 10.52
CA ILE A 204 6.60 -24.47 10.72
C ILE A 204 6.98 -24.31 12.18
N ASP A 205 8.17 -23.78 12.43
CA ASP A 205 8.70 -23.51 13.77
C ASP A 205 9.01 -22.02 13.97
N ARG A 206 8.96 -21.23 12.90
CA ARG A 206 9.26 -19.80 12.90
C ARG A 206 8.32 -19.00 12.01
N VAL A 207 7.97 -17.79 12.45
CA VAL A 207 7.29 -16.77 11.64
C VAL A 207 8.13 -15.51 11.61
N ILE A 208 8.40 -14.98 10.41
CA ILE A 208 9.10 -13.71 10.24
C ILE A 208 8.09 -12.63 9.91
N LEU A 209 8.06 -11.57 10.73
CA LEU A 209 7.24 -10.40 10.48
C LEU A 209 7.96 -9.49 9.49
N ALA A 210 7.56 -9.57 8.21
CA ALA A 210 8.17 -8.85 7.10
C ALA A 210 7.38 -7.62 6.67
N ASP A 211 6.22 -7.34 7.28
CA ASP A 211 5.42 -6.16 7.00
C ASP A 211 5.92 -4.92 7.79
N PRO A 212 6.51 -3.91 7.11
CA PRO A 212 6.97 -2.68 7.76
C PRO A 212 5.83 -1.76 8.20
N ALA A 213 4.60 -1.94 7.69
CA ALA A 213 3.43 -1.14 8.04
C ALA A 213 2.81 -1.53 9.40
N LEU A 214 3.29 -2.61 10.03
CA LEU A 214 2.82 -3.04 11.34
C LEU A 214 3.22 -2.03 12.43
N THR A 215 2.22 -1.44 13.09
CA THR A 215 2.42 -0.64 14.31
C THR A 215 3.00 -1.49 15.44
N GLY A 216 3.71 -0.87 16.39
CA GLY A 216 4.31 -1.59 17.54
C GLY A 216 3.29 -2.42 18.32
N ALA A 217 2.13 -1.83 18.65
CA ALA A 217 1.06 -2.51 19.37
C ALA A 217 0.49 -3.72 18.60
N ARG A 218 0.30 -3.61 17.27
CA ARG A 218 -0.21 -4.70 16.43
C ARG A 218 0.84 -5.80 16.26
N ARG A 219 2.12 -5.43 16.11
CA ARG A 219 3.25 -6.35 16.09
C ARG A 219 3.31 -7.18 17.37
N ASP A 220 3.11 -6.57 18.53
CA ASP A 220 3.13 -7.26 19.83
C ASP A 220 1.91 -8.17 20.03
N ALA A 221 0.72 -7.73 19.61
CA ALA A 221 -0.49 -8.55 19.64
C ALA A 221 -0.34 -9.80 18.74
N LEU A 222 0.15 -9.61 17.53
CA LEU A 222 0.39 -10.68 16.57
C LEU A 222 1.49 -11.64 17.06
N SER A 223 2.58 -11.09 17.59
CA SER A 223 3.68 -11.88 18.15
C SER A 223 3.20 -12.75 19.31
N ARG A 224 2.41 -12.21 20.24
CA ARG A 224 1.81 -13.00 21.33
C ARG A 224 0.89 -14.10 20.82
N ARG A 225 0.03 -13.80 19.85
CA ARG A 225 -0.91 -14.76 19.27
C ARG A 225 -0.20 -15.92 18.57
N LEU A 226 0.82 -15.63 17.76
CA LEU A 226 1.59 -16.65 17.06
C LEU A 226 2.52 -17.42 18.01
N ALA A 227 3.10 -16.75 19.01
CA ALA A 227 3.91 -17.39 20.05
C ALA A 227 3.08 -18.35 20.92
N ALA A 228 1.81 -18.04 21.19
CA ALA A 228 0.90 -18.94 21.91
C ALA A 228 0.66 -20.27 21.16
N LEU A 229 0.91 -20.32 19.85
CA LEU A 229 0.88 -21.55 19.05
C LEU A 229 2.18 -22.35 19.12
N GLY A 230 3.18 -21.88 19.89
CA GLY A 230 4.51 -22.47 20.00
C GLY A 230 5.45 -22.13 18.84
N LEU A 231 5.16 -21.07 18.08
CA LEU A 231 6.00 -20.58 16.99
C LEU A 231 7.00 -19.53 17.50
N ARG A 232 8.24 -19.57 16.99
CA ARG A 232 9.20 -18.47 17.22
C ARG A 232 8.86 -17.31 16.30
N VAL A 233 8.52 -16.15 16.86
CA VAL A 233 8.20 -14.96 16.08
C VAL A 233 9.38 -14.01 16.12
N GLU A 234 9.88 -13.62 14.95
CA GLU A 234 11.02 -12.70 14.82
C GLU A 234 10.66 -11.57 13.86
N SER A 235 11.11 -10.36 14.18
CA SER A 235 11.01 -9.23 13.26
C SER A 235 12.13 -9.31 12.22
N LEU A 236 11.88 -8.75 11.04
CA LEU A 236 12.84 -8.71 9.95
C LEU A 236 14.27 -8.27 10.35
N PRO A 237 14.47 -7.20 11.15
CA PRO A 237 15.81 -6.76 11.54
C PRO A 237 16.52 -7.76 12.45
N ALA A 238 15.80 -8.34 13.42
CA ALA A 238 16.35 -9.34 14.33
C ALA A 238 16.72 -10.64 13.58
N PHE A 239 15.92 -10.99 12.58
CA PHE A 239 16.18 -12.14 11.72
C PHE A 239 17.36 -11.91 10.77
N ALA A 240 17.48 -10.73 10.16
CA ALA A 240 18.61 -10.41 9.29
C ALA A 240 19.94 -10.38 10.05
N GLN A 241 19.93 -9.88 11.30
CA GLN A 241 21.08 -9.94 12.20
C GLN A 241 21.46 -11.38 12.57
N PHE A 242 20.47 -12.26 12.79
CA PHE A 242 20.68 -13.68 13.02
C PHE A 242 21.33 -14.40 11.82
N LEU A 243 21.09 -13.91 10.59
CA LEU A 243 21.67 -14.49 9.38
C LEU A 243 23.09 -13.97 9.05
N GLU A 244 23.63 -13.04 9.85
CA GLU A 244 24.91 -12.34 9.58
C GLU A 244 24.97 -11.68 8.17
N ASP A 245 23.81 -11.44 7.55
CA ASP A 245 23.68 -10.92 6.18
C ASP A 245 23.29 -9.43 6.23
N ARG A 246 24.31 -8.58 6.28
CA ARG A 246 24.15 -7.12 6.33
C ARG A 246 23.53 -6.54 5.05
N ASP A 247 23.70 -7.20 3.91
CA ASP A 247 23.18 -6.72 2.62
C ASP A 247 21.66 -6.95 2.52
N LEU A 248 21.15 -8.06 3.05
CA LEU A 248 19.71 -8.31 3.15
C LEU A 248 18.99 -7.30 4.05
N ALA A 249 19.60 -6.94 5.18
CA ALA A 249 19.07 -5.93 6.09
C ALA A 249 18.92 -4.57 5.37
N ALA A 250 19.96 -4.15 4.63
CA ALA A 250 19.98 -2.88 3.91
C ALA A 250 18.93 -2.81 2.78
N ARG A 251 18.72 -3.90 2.02
CA ARG A 251 17.75 -3.91 0.90
C ARG A 251 16.28 -3.82 1.36
N LEU A 252 15.99 -4.37 2.54
CA LEU A 252 14.64 -4.50 3.05
C LEU A 252 14.21 -3.37 4.00
N GLU A 253 15.15 -2.56 4.47
CA GLU A 253 14.86 -1.40 5.30
C GLU A 253 14.26 -0.28 4.44
N PRO A 254 13.11 0.31 4.82
CA PRO A 254 12.65 1.55 4.21
C PRO A 254 13.77 2.58 4.33
N VAL A 255 14.08 3.30 3.24
CA VAL A 255 15.14 4.30 3.29
C VAL A 255 14.72 5.36 4.31
N SER A 256 15.43 5.44 5.43
CA SER A 256 15.02 6.32 6.52
C SER A 256 15.10 7.78 6.06
N ALA A 257 14.07 8.56 6.35
CA ALA A 257 14.02 9.98 5.96
C ALA A 257 15.27 10.78 6.41
N PRO A 258 15.85 10.55 7.61
CA PRO A 258 17.11 11.18 8.01
C PRO A 258 18.31 10.79 7.14
N ALA A 259 18.39 9.54 6.66
CA ALA A 259 19.46 9.08 5.78
C ALA A 259 19.40 9.74 4.39
N LEU A 260 18.19 10.07 3.90
CA LEU A 260 18.01 10.82 2.64
C LEU A 260 18.36 12.30 2.77
N LEU A 261 18.09 12.91 3.94
CA LEU A 261 18.31 14.34 4.16
C LEU A 261 19.73 14.68 4.65
N HIS A 262 20.52 13.69 5.04
CA HIS A 262 21.86 13.86 5.63
C HIS A 262 21.87 14.87 6.80
N ARG A 263 20.77 14.93 7.57
CA ARG A 263 20.62 15.87 8.69
C ARG A 263 19.90 15.22 9.88
N ALA A 264 20.30 15.62 11.08
CA ALA A 264 19.66 15.19 12.32
C ALA A 264 18.26 15.82 12.46
N GLU A 265 17.31 15.04 12.99
CA GLU A 265 16.00 15.55 13.40
C GLU A 265 16.16 16.45 14.64
N PHE A 266 15.28 17.45 14.77
CA PHE A 266 15.35 18.44 15.85
C PHE A 266 14.41 18.06 17.00
N GLU A 267 14.92 17.95 18.24
CA GLU A 267 14.18 17.45 19.40
C GLU A 267 13.68 18.54 20.38
N ASP A 268 14.22 19.77 20.36
CA ASP A 268 14.10 20.72 21.49
C ASP A 268 12.79 21.55 21.60
N THR A 269 11.69 21.23 20.89
CA THR A 269 10.48 22.09 20.84
C THR A 269 9.21 21.54 21.50
N VAL A 270 9.32 20.48 22.32
CA VAL A 270 8.16 19.73 22.81
C VAL A 270 7.34 20.49 23.88
N LEU A 271 8.00 21.15 24.84
CA LEU A 271 7.31 21.76 26.00
C LEU A 271 6.27 22.83 25.62
N PRO A 272 6.56 23.86 24.79
CA PRO A 272 5.58 24.89 24.44
C PRO A 272 4.33 24.35 23.75
N ILE A 273 4.50 23.33 22.91
CA ILE A 273 3.41 22.66 22.20
C ILE A 273 2.50 21.96 23.21
N HIS A 274 3.07 21.13 24.08
CA HIS A 274 2.29 20.41 25.10
C HIS A 274 1.50 21.38 25.99
N SER A 275 2.16 22.43 26.50
CA SER A 275 1.50 23.41 27.35
C SER A 275 0.36 24.15 26.66
N TYR A 276 0.48 24.44 25.36
CA TYR A 276 -0.54 25.22 24.65
C TYR A 276 -1.75 24.39 24.22
N TYR A 277 -1.57 23.15 23.76
CA TYR A 277 -2.65 22.33 23.21
C TYR A 277 -3.34 21.44 24.26
N ALA A 278 -2.73 21.26 25.44
CA ALA A 278 -3.33 20.51 26.54
C ALA A 278 -4.72 21.03 26.93
N GLY A 279 -5.68 20.11 27.06
CA GLY A 279 -7.06 20.42 27.47
C GLY A 279 -7.89 21.22 26.46
N LYS A 280 -7.37 21.52 25.27
CA LYS A 280 -8.09 22.30 24.24
C LYS A 280 -8.93 21.44 23.30
N ALA A 281 -9.92 22.09 22.68
CA ALA A 281 -10.65 21.61 21.54
C ALA A 281 -9.97 22.03 20.24
N VAL A 282 -9.41 21.06 19.51
CA VAL A 282 -8.62 21.34 18.32
C VAL A 282 -9.29 20.75 17.09
N LEU A 283 -9.55 21.59 16.08
CA LEU A 283 -10.06 21.19 14.77
C LEU A 283 -8.90 21.10 13.79
N VAL A 284 -8.72 19.95 13.16
CA VAL A 284 -7.81 19.76 12.03
C VAL A 284 -8.64 19.45 10.79
N SER A 285 -8.61 20.31 9.79
CA SER A 285 -9.19 20.01 8.48
C SER A 285 -8.15 19.32 7.58
N GLY A 286 -8.57 18.42 6.70
CA GLY A 286 -7.63 17.61 5.92
C GLY A 286 -6.93 16.58 6.80
N ALA A 287 -7.59 16.13 7.87
CA ALA A 287 -7.02 15.26 8.90
C ALA A 287 -6.60 13.87 8.38
N GLY A 288 -7.13 13.44 7.24
CA GLY A 288 -6.72 12.20 6.56
C GLY A 288 -5.47 12.35 5.69
N GLY A 289 -5.07 13.58 5.35
CA GLY A 289 -3.87 13.87 4.57
C GLY A 289 -2.58 13.65 5.38
N SER A 290 -1.42 13.52 4.71
CA SER A 290 -0.15 13.19 5.38
C SER A 290 0.24 14.18 6.48
N ILE A 291 0.07 15.49 6.23
CA ILE A 291 0.36 16.54 7.21
C ILE A 291 -0.74 16.61 8.26
N GLY A 292 -2.02 16.57 7.86
CA GLY A 292 -3.14 16.63 8.81
C GLY A 292 -3.10 15.48 9.83
N ARG A 293 -2.81 14.27 9.37
CA ARG A 293 -2.67 13.09 10.24
C ARG A 293 -1.49 13.20 11.21
N GLU A 294 -0.36 13.75 10.76
CA GLU A 294 0.77 14.03 11.64
C GLU A 294 0.46 15.11 12.69
N LEU A 295 -0.21 16.19 12.28
CA LEU A 295 -0.68 17.22 13.20
C LEU A 295 -1.59 16.59 14.26
N CYS A 296 -2.59 15.80 13.85
CA CYS A 296 -3.46 15.06 14.76
C CYS A 296 -2.67 14.20 15.76
N ARG A 297 -1.66 13.46 15.30
CA ARG A 297 -0.83 12.61 16.16
C ARG A 297 -0.06 13.40 17.22
N GLN A 298 0.58 14.50 16.82
CA GLN A 298 1.35 15.34 17.74
C GLN A 298 0.44 16.15 18.68
N ILE A 299 -0.74 16.56 18.21
CA ILE A 299 -1.75 17.18 19.07
C ILE A 299 -2.23 16.18 20.12
N LEU A 300 -2.50 14.91 19.78
CA LEU A 300 -2.85 13.88 20.77
C LEU A 300 -1.75 13.68 21.79
N ALA A 301 -0.47 13.70 21.38
CA ALA A 301 0.64 13.64 22.32
C ALA A 301 0.63 14.80 23.33
N ALA A 302 0.13 15.98 22.94
CA ALA A 302 -0.04 17.13 23.81
C ALA A 302 -1.24 17.04 24.78
N GLY A 303 -2.09 16.02 24.69
CA GLY A 303 -3.21 15.79 25.62
C GLY A 303 -4.38 16.77 25.48
N PRO A 304 -5.03 16.88 24.30
CA PRO A 304 -6.15 17.79 24.07
C PRO A 304 -7.42 17.24 24.76
N ALA A 305 -8.39 18.10 25.07
CA ALA A 305 -9.69 17.62 25.54
C ALA A 305 -10.48 16.93 24.42
N ARG A 306 -10.39 17.48 23.20
CA ARG A 306 -11.04 16.92 22.01
C ARG A 306 -10.26 17.25 20.74
N LEU A 307 -10.23 16.29 19.82
CA LEU A 307 -9.61 16.44 18.51
C LEU A 307 -10.67 16.15 17.44
N ILE A 308 -11.07 17.20 16.70
CA ILE A 308 -12.03 17.12 15.61
C ILE A 308 -11.27 16.93 14.31
N MET A 309 -11.54 15.82 13.62
CA MET A 309 -10.90 15.44 12.37
C MET A 309 -11.88 15.69 11.22
N LEU A 310 -11.78 16.86 10.57
CA LEU A 310 -12.58 17.18 9.40
C LEU A 310 -11.87 16.74 8.12
N GLU A 311 -12.49 15.87 7.34
CA GLU A 311 -11.89 15.33 6.12
C GLU A 311 -12.96 15.09 5.05
N LEU A 312 -12.63 15.40 3.80
CA LEU A 312 -13.52 15.20 2.65
C LEU A 312 -13.52 13.74 2.19
N SER A 313 -12.35 13.09 2.25
CA SER A 313 -12.18 11.71 1.81
C SER A 313 -12.54 10.73 2.93
N GLU A 314 -13.64 10.00 2.76
CA GLU A 314 -14.03 8.91 3.65
C GLU A 314 -12.90 7.89 3.91
N PRO A 315 -12.21 7.31 2.90
CA PRO A 315 -11.15 6.35 3.17
C PRO A 315 -9.98 6.97 3.92
N ALA A 316 -9.60 8.22 3.62
CA ALA A 316 -8.53 8.90 4.34
C ALA A 316 -8.91 9.16 5.81
N LEU A 317 -10.16 9.56 6.07
CA LEU A 317 -10.69 9.76 7.41
C LEU A 317 -10.72 8.45 8.19
N TYR A 318 -11.23 7.37 7.59
CA TYR A 318 -11.28 6.04 8.20
C TYR A 318 -9.89 5.56 8.61
N HIS A 319 -8.91 5.64 7.71
CA HIS A 319 -7.55 5.20 8.00
C HIS A 319 -6.88 6.05 9.09
N ALA A 320 -7.05 7.37 9.05
CA ALA A 320 -6.50 8.25 10.07
C ALA A 320 -7.15 8.03 11.44
N GLU A 321 -8.48 7.86 11.49
CA GLU A 321 -9.22 7.60 12.72
C GLU A 321 -8.80 6.27 13.35
N ALA A 322 -8.71 5.20 12.55
CA ALA A 322 -8.27 3.88 13.00
C ALA A 322 -6.83 3.90 13.54
N GLU A 323 -5.93 4.67 12.92
CA GLU A 323 -4.54 4.85 13.39
C GLU A 323 -4.50 5.58 14.74
N LEU A 324 -5.29 6.65 14.89
CA LEU A 324 -5.18 7.60 15.99
C LEU A 324 -6.04 7.25 17.21
N ARG A 325 -7.04 6.37 17.06
CA ARG A 325 -7.96 5.98 18.14
C ARG A 325 -7.22 5.50 19.40
N GLY A 326 -6.26 4.59 19.24
CA GLY A 326 -5.50 4.07 20.38
C GLY A 326 -4.66 5.13 21.11
N LEU A 327 -4.17 6.14 20.37
CA LEU A 327 -3.46 7.27 20.98
C LEU A 327 -4.41 8.19 21.74
N ALA A 328 -5.60 8.45 21.17
CA ALA A 328 -6.61 9.27 21.82
C ALA A 328 -7.12 8.63 23.12
N GLU A 329 -7.37 7.32 23.12
CA GLU A 329 -7.75 6.55 24.32
C GLU A 329 -6.65 6.60 25.39
N ALA A 330 -5.38 6.49 25.01
CA ALA A 330 -4.25 6.51 25.94
C ALA A 330 -4.10 7.84 26.71
N VAL A 331 -4.51 8.96 26.10
CA VAL A 331 -4.44 10.30 26.71
C VAL A 331 -5.81 10.80 27.21
N GLY A 332 -6.87 9.99 27.07
CA GLY A 332 -8.23 10.37 27.46
C GLY A 332 -8.86 11.48 26.60
N ALA A 333 -8.37 11.69 25.38
CA ALA A 333 -8.89 12.72 24.47
C ALA A 333 -10.12 12.20 23.68
N HIS A 334 -11.12 13.07 23.49
CA HIS A 334 -12.26 12.75 22.64
C HIS A 334 -11.92 12.93 21.15
N LEU A 335 -11.76 11.82 20.43
CA LEU A 335 -11.55 11.82 18.97
C LEU A 335 -12.88 11.91 18.24
N VAL A 336 -13.05 12.92 17.38
CA VAL A 336 -14.33 13.20 16.69
C VAL A 336 -14.11 13.26 15.17
N PRO A 337 -14.35 12.17 14.43
CA PRO A 337 -14.31 12.19 12.97
C PRO A 337 -15.52 12.93 12.39
N LYS A 338 -15.29 13.84 11.44
CA LYS A 338 -16.32 14.58 10.69
C LYS A 338 -16.04 14.46 9.19
N LEU A 339 -16.92 13.76 8.48
CA LEU A 339 -16.86 13.63 7.03
C LEU A 339 -17.52 14.83 6.36
N GLY A 340 -16.80 15.51 5.47
CA GLY A 340 -17.35 16.57 4.63
C GLY A 340 -16.33 17.64 4.25
N SER A 341 -16.78 18.62 3.48
CA SER A 341 -15.93 19.71 2.99
C SER A 341 -15.74 20.79 4.05
N ALA A 342 -14.51 21.28 4.18
CA ALA A 342 -14.22 22.51 4.94
C ALA A 342 -14.88 23.76 4.33
N GLY A 343 -15.35 23.68 3.09
CA GLY A 343 -16.11 24.74 2.43
C GLY A 343 -17.63 24.64 2.60
N ASP A 344 -18.14 23.62 3.31
CA ASP A 344 -19.56 23.52 3.62
C ASP A 344 -19.90 24.40 4.85
N PRO A 345 -20.61 25.53 4.67
CA PRO A 345 -20.89 26.45 5.76
C PRO A 345 -21.80 25.86 6.83
N LEU A 346 -22.71 24.93 6.47
CA LEU A 346 -23.63 24.33 7.43
C LEU A 346 -22.89 23.33 8.33
N LEU A 347 -22.06 22.47 7.73
CA LEU A 347 -21.22 21.53 8.46
C LEU A 347 -20.25 22.27 9.38
N VAL A 348 -19.53 23.25 8.84
CA VAL A 348 -18.57 24.04 9.61
C VAL A 348 -19.28 24.72 10.78
N ARG A 349 -20.37 25.45 10.55
CA ARG A 349 -21.11 26.11 11.64
C ARG A 349 -21.60 25.11 12.70
N ALA A 350 -22.07 23.93 12.31
CA ALA A 350 -22.46 22.88 13.23
C ALA A 350 -21.28 22.39 14.08
N ILE A 351 -20.10 22.18 13.49
CA ILE A 351 -18.88 21.76 14.21
C ILE A 351 -18.50 22.79 15.28
N PHE A 352 -18.44 24.07 14.91
CA PHE A 352 -18.04 25.13 15.84
C PHE A 352 -19.05 25.27 17.00
N THR A 353 -20.35 25.18 16.69
CA THR A 353 -21.43 25.26 17.69
C THR A 353 -21.42 24.06 18.65
N GLN A 354 -21.20 22.84 18.13
CA GLN A 354 -21.28 21.60 18.91
C GLN A 354 -20.05 21.34 19.79
N HIS A 355 -18.87 21.79 19.36
CA HIS A 355 -17.61 21.37 19.95
C HIS A 355 -16.80 22.48 20.63
N SER A 356 -17.23 23.74 20.51
CA SER A 356 -16.55 24.91 21.11
C SER A 356 -15.05 24.89 20.83
N ILE A 357 -14.69 25.11 19.56
CA ILE A 357 -13.32 24.96 19.06
C ILE A 357 -12.42 26.09 19.59
N ASP A 358 -11.26 25.74 20.16
CA ASP A 358 -10.26 26.70 20.63
C ASP A 358 -9.19 27.01 19.57
N VAL A 359 -8.81 25.99 18.79
CA VAL A 359 -7.75 26.09 17.78
C VAL A 359 -8.16 25.38 16.50
N VAL A 360 -7.90 26.02 15.36
CA VAL A 360 -8.10 25.45 14.02
C VAL A 360 -6.75 25.34 13.31
N LEU A 361 -6.42 24.13 12.82
CA LEU A 361 -5.31 23.90 11.90
C LEU A 361 -5.85 23.48 10.54
N HIS A 362 -5.70 24.36 9.54
CA HIS A 362 -6.27 24.17 8.22
C HIS A 362 -5.26 23.55 7.25
N ALA A 363 -5.28 22.21 7.13
CA ALA A 363 -4.42 21.44 6.23
C ALA A 363 -5.16 20.90 4.98
N ALA A 364 -6.46 21.18 4.81
CA ALA A 364 -7.22 20.73 3.64
C ALA A 364 -6.90 21.58 2.42
N ALA A 365 -6.32 20.97 1.38
CA ALA A 365 -6.05 21.62 0.09
C ALA A 365 -5.81 20.59 -1.01
N TYR A 366 -6.08 20.98 -2.26
CA TYR A 366 -5.55 20.29 -3.44
C TYR A 366 -4.14 20.81 -3.73
N LYS A 367 -3.16 19.89 -3.79
CA LYS A 367 -1.73 20.21 -3.86
C LYS A 367 -1.02 19.77 -5.14
N HIS A 368 -1.63 18.90 -5.94
CA HIS A 368 -1.00 18.31 -7.12
C HIS A 368 -1.02 19.31 -8.28
N VAL A 369 0.13 19.94 -8.58
CA VAL A 369 0.25 20.97 -9.63
C VAL A 369 -0.39 20.51 -10.94
N PRO A 370 -0.02 19.37 -11.57
CA PRO A 370 -0.60 19.00 -12.87
C PRO A 370 -2.11 18.82 -12.83
N ILE A 371 -2.63 18.17 -11.78
CA ILE A 371 -4.07 17.93 -11.63
C ILE A 371 -4.82 19.26 -11.45
N VAL A 372 -4.25 20.19 -10.68
CA VAL A 372 -4.89 21.50 -10.42
C VAL A 372 -4.79 22.43 -11.64
N GLU A 373 -3.71 22.36 -12.43
CA GLU A 373 -3.62 23.06 -13.73
C GLU A 373 -4.73 22.61 -14.68
N GLU A 374 -5.02 21.31 -14.72
CA GLU A 374 -6.11 20.76 -15.54
C GLU A 374 -7.50 21.01 -14.94
N ASN A 375 -7.58 21.29 -13.64
CA ASN A 375 -8.83 21.48 -12.90
C ASN A 375 -8.84 22.80 -12.10
N PRO A 376 -8.66 23.95 -12.77
CA PRO A 376 -8.42 25.23 -12.09
C PRO A 376 -9.62 25.67 -11.25
N ARG A 377 -10.85 25.43 -11.71
CA ARG A 377 -12.09 25.74 -10.97
C ARG A 377 -12.18 25.01 -9.64
N ALA A 378 -11.87 23.72 -9.64
CA ALA A 378 -11.87 22.89 -8.43
C ALA A 378 -10.74 23.30 -7.48
N GLY A 379 -9.54 23.56 -8.02
CA GLY A 379 -8.39 24.05 -7.25
C GLY A 379 -8.66 25.36 -6.54
N LEU A 380 -9.12 26.37 -7.28
CA LEU A 380 -9.45 27.69 -6.73
C LEU A 380 -10.62 27.62 -5.75
N SER A 381 -11.68 26.87 -6.08
CA SER A 381 -12.84 26.74 -5.17
C SER A 381 -12.47 26.11 -3.85
N ASN A 382 -11.75 24.98 -3.90
CA ASN A 382 -11.36 24.26 -2.70
C ASN A 382 -10.31 25.03 -1.89
N ASN A 383 -9.28 25.58 -2.52
CA ASN A 383 -8.18 26.18 -1.79
C ASN A 383 -8.48 27.61 -1.32
N VAL A 384 -9.30 28.38 -2.05
CA VAL A 384 -9.61 29.79 -1.71
C VAL A 384 -10.91 29.90 -0.92
N PHE A 385 -12.03 29.42 -1.48
CA PHE A 385 -13.33 29.62 -0.84
C PHE A 385 -13.54 28.74 0.39
N ALA A 386 -13.00 27.51 0.42
CA ALA A 386 -13.07 26.70 1.64
C ALA A 386 -12.24 27.32 2.78
N THR A 387 -11.04 27.85 2.48
CA THR A 387 -10.25 28.60 3.46
C THR A 387 -10.99 29.84 3.93
N ALA A 388 -11.57 30.63 3.02
CA ALA A 388 -12.34 31.82 3.37
C ALA A 388 -13.52 31.50 4.30
N GLY A 389 -14.29 30.46 3.98
CA GLY A 389 -15.44 30.02 4.77
C GLY A 389 -15.03 29.53 6.16
N LEU A 390 -14.02 28.66 6.25
CA LEU A 390 -13.54 28.12 7.52
C LEU A 390 -12.91 29.20 8.41
N ALA A 391 -12.09 30.10 7.83
CA ALA A 391 -11.44 31.18 8.56
C ALA A 391 -12.46 32.22 9.05
N ARG A 392 -13.47 32.55 8.24
CA ARG A 392 -14.58 33.42 8.66
C ARG A 392 -15.38 32.80 9.80
N ALA A 393 -15.74 31.52 9.70
CA ALA A 393 -16.44 30.81 10.77
C ALA A 393 -15.63 30.76 12.07
N ALA A 394 -14.30 30.64 11.98
CA ALA A 394 -13.42 30.70 13.14
C ALA A 394 -13.41 32.06 13.83
N LEU A 395 -13.37 33.14 13.04
CA LEU A 395 -13.49 34.50 13.57
C LEU A 395 -14.86 34.72 14.23
N ASP A 396 -15.94 34.35 13.55
CA ASP A 396 -17.31 34.57 14.02
C ASP A 396 -17.62 33.77 15.31
N ALA A 397 -17.00 32.60 15.46
CA ALA A 397 -17.08 31.78 16.67
C ALA A 397 -16.12 32.20 17.79
N GLY A 398 -15.27 33.22 17.57
CA GLY A 398 -14.31 33.70 18.56
C GLY A 398 -13.22 32.69 18.90
N VAL A 399 -12.80 31.86 17.94
CA VAL A 399 -11.71 30.90 18.13
C VAL A 399 -10.43 31.62 18.51
N ALA A 400 -9.67 31.08 19.46
CA ALA A 400 -8.46 31.73 19.94
C ALA A 400 -7.37 31.77 18.85
N ARG A 401 -7.20 30.68 18.09
CA ARG A 401 -6.15 30.61 17.06
C ARG A 401 -6.55 29.85 15.79
N PHE A 402 -6.17 30.40 14.65
CA PHE A 402 -6.33 29.79 13.34
C PHE A 402 -4.97 29.73 12.62
N VAL A 403 -4.55 28.52 12.24
CA VAL A 403 -3.28 28.28 11.54
C VAL A 403 -3.56 27.74 10.15
N LEU A 404 -3.20 28.50 9.11
CA LEU A 404 -3.24 28.06 7.72
C LEU A 404 -1.92 27.38 7.34
N ILE A 405 -2.00 26.12 6.88
CA ILE A 405 -0.85 25.46 6.26
C ILE A 405 -0.74 25.94 4.81
N SER A 406 0.39 26.56 4.47
CA SER A 406 0.72 27.06 3.13
C SER A 406 1.96 26.35 2.56
N SER A 407 2.46 26.79 1.41
CA SER A 407 3.54 26.15 0.65
C SER A 407 4.53 27.19 0.11
N ASP A 408 5.77 26.78 -0.08
CA ASP A 408 6.77 27.47 -0.94
C ASP A 408 6.20 27.93 -2.30
N LYS A 409 5.31 27.14 -2.91
CA LYS A 409 4.67 27.42 -4.20
C LYS A 409 3.73 28.63 -4.19
N ALA A 410 3.36 29.14 -3.01
CA ALA A 410 2.64 30.41 -2.88
C ALA A 410 3.57 31.63 -3.04
N VAL A 411 4.89 31.45 -2.97
CA VAL A 411 5.90 32.49 -3.22
C VAL A 411 6.10 32.63 -4.73
N ALA A 412 5.78 33.81 -5.28
CA ALA A 412 5.84 34.11 -6.71
C ALA A 412 5.25 32.96 -7.57
N PRO A 413 3.94 32.68 -7.43
CA PRO A 413 3.34 31.49 -7.99
C PRO A 413 3.34 31.50 -9.52
N ARG A 414 3.69 30.36 -10.12
CA ARG A 414 3.65 30.12 -11.58
C ARG A 414 2.62 29.06 -12.00
N SER A 415 1.81 28.63 -11.04
CA SER A 415 0.79 27.60 -11.20
C SER A 415 -0.51 28.08 -10.58
N VAL A 416 -1.65 27.61 -11.09
CA VAL A 416 -2.97 27.80 -10.49
C VAL A 416 -2.99 27.28 -9.06
N MET A 417 -2.31 26.15 -8.79
CA MET A 417 -2.17 25.62 -7.43
C MET A 417 -1.49 26.63 -6.50
N GLY A 418 -0.31 27.15 -6.90
CA GLY A 418 0.40 28.16 -6.13
C GLY A 418 -0.41 29.44 -5.94
N ALA A 419 -1.05 29.93 -7.01
CA ALA A 419 -1.89 31.13 -6.99
C ALA A 419 -3.08 30.96 -6.03
N SER A 420 -3.74 29.80 -6.04
CA SER A 420 -4.84 29.50 -5.12
C SER A 420 -4.40 29.51 -3.65
N LYS A 421 -3.20 28.99 -3.34
CA LYS A 421 -2.64 29.05 -1.97
C LYS A 421 -2.30 30.49 -1.57
N ARG A 422 -1.74 31.29 -2.49
CA ARG A 422 -1.45 32.70 -2.23
C ARG A 422 -2.71 33.53 -2.00
N MET A 423 -3.77 33.31 -2.76
CA MET A 423 -5.07 33.93 -2.48
C MET A 423 -5.63 33.54 -1.10
N ALA A 424 -5.50 32.27 -0.72
CA ALA A 424 -5.92 31.81 0.61
C ALA A 424 -5.14 32.53 1.73
N GLU A 425 -3.84 32.78 1.53
CA GLU A 425 -3.05 33.61 2.44
C GLU A 425 -3.57 35.05 2.53
N LEU A 426 -3.85 35.68 1.40
CA LEU A 426 -4.37 37.05 1.33
C LEU A 426 -5.72 37.19 2.06
N VAL A 427 -6.60 36.20 1.91
CA VAL A 427 -7.86 36.13 2.68
C VAL A 427 -7.59 36.06 4.17
N VAL A 428 -6.70 35.16 4.61
CA VAL A 428 -6.38 35.01 6.04
C VAL A 428 -5.71 36.27 6.62
N GLN A 429 -4.82 36.92 5.86
CA GLN A 429 -4.17 38.17 6.25
C GLN A 429 -5.17 39.31 6.43
N GLU A 430 -6.12 39.45 5.52
CA GLU A 430 -7.20 40.44 5.65
C GLU A 430 -8.04 40.17 6.89
N LEU A 431 -8.47 38.93 7.11
CA LEU A 431 -9.23 38.56 8.31
C LEU A 431 -8.43 38.87 9.58
N ALA A 432 -7.13 38.61 9.57
CA ALA A 432 -6.22 38.91 10.69
C ALA A 432 -6.15 40.41 10.99
N SER A 433 -6.11 41.25 9.96
CA SER A 433 -5.99 42.72 10.08
C SER A 433 -7.15 43.39 10.82
N ARG A 434 -8.31 42.73 10.84
CA ARG A 434 -9.53 43.19 11.52
C ARG A 434 -9.95 42.31 12.70
N ALA A 435 -9.18 41.28 13.01
CA ALA A 435 -9.50 40.38 14.12
C ALA A 435 -9.18 41.07 15.45
N GLY A 436 -10.20 41.20 16.32
CA GLY A 436 -10.03 41.74 17.68
C GLY A 436 -9.67 40.71 18.75
N GLY A 437 -9.65 39.41 18.41
CA GLY A 437 -9.44 38.33 19.39
C GLY A 437 -8.90 37.01 18.83
N THR A 438 -9.18 36.66 17.57
CA THR A 438 -8.60 35.48 16.92
C THR A 438 -7.21 35.78 16.38
N VAL A 439 -6.21 34.99 16.78
CA VAL A 439 -4.85 35.05 16.23
C VAL A 439 -4.78 34.21 14.96
N PHE A 440 -4.50 34.85 13.83
CA PHE A 440 -4.29 34.16 12.55
C PHE A 440 -2.81 34.02 12.23
N ALA A 441 -2.38 32.81 11.93
CA ALA A 441 -1.02 32.51 11.50
C ALA A 441 -1.03 31.73 10.18
N ILE A 442 -0.02 31.97 9.34
CA ILE A 442 0.21 31.25 8.10
C ILE A 442 1.59 30.62 8.20
N VAL A 443 1.73 29.34 7.87
CA VAL A 443 3.02 28.65 7.89
C VAL A 443 3.32 28.11 6.50
N ARG A 444 4.37 28.63 5.87
CA ARG A 444 4.91 28.13 4.60
C ARG A 444 6.00 27.12 4.87
N PHE A 445 6.02 26.04 4.10
CA PHE A 445 7.13 25.09 4.01
C PHE A 445 7.18 24.42 2.64
N GLY A 446 8.33 23.83 2.34
CA GLY A 446 8.58 23.17 1.07
C GLY A 446 8.05 21.74 1.02
N ASN A 447 8.74 20.89 0.27
CA ASN A 447 8.34 19.49 0.14
C ASN A 447 8.55 18.73 1.45
N VAL A 448 7.69 17.76 1.68
CA VAL A 448 7.76 16.89 2.85
C VAL A 448 7.94 15.44 2.39
N LEU A 449 9.00 14.80 2.89
CA LEU A 449 9.37 13.44 2.54
C LEU A 449 8.25 12.45 2.88
N GLY A 450 8.00 11.50 1.98
CA GLY A 450 6.99 10.46 2.19
C GLY A 450 5.54 10.97 2.22
N SER A 451 5.29 12.24 1.86
CA SER A 451 3.92 12.73 1.73
C SER A 451 3.20 12.08 0.54
N SER A 452 1.88 11.89 0.65
CA SER A 452 1.06 11.20 -0.35
C SER A 452 1.22 11.85 -1.72
N GLY A 453 1.44 11.03 -2.75
CA GLY A 453 1.60 11.49 -4.12
C GLY A 453 2.82 12.38 -4.37
N SER A 454 3.84 12.30 -3.51
CA SER A 454 5.14 12.95 -3.74
C SER A 454 6.09 12.07 -4.56
N VAL A 455 7.21 12.64 -4.97
CA VAL A 455 8.21 11.99 -5.82
C VAL A 455 8.91 10.80 -5.15
N VAL A 456 9.02 10.79 -3.81
CA VAL A 456 9.68 9.69 -3.09
C VAL A 456 8.85 8.40 -3.18
N PRO A 457 7.56 8.37 -2.80
CA PRO A 457 6.70 7.21 -3.05
C PRO A 457 6.70 6.77 -4.52
N LEU A 458 6.67 7.70 -5.47
CA LEU A 458 6.73 7.38 -6.90
C LEU A 458 8.04 6.66 -7.27
N PHE A 459 9.19 7.15 -6.79
CA PHE A 459 10.46 6.47 -7.01
C PHE A 459 10.50 5.11 -6.33
N GLU A 460 9.93 4.96 -5.13
CA GLU A 460 9.85 3.64 -4.48
C GLU A 460 9.01 2.66 -5.30
N GLU A 461 7.84 3.07 -5.79
CA GLU A 461 6.99 2.27 -6.67
C GLU A 461 7.71 1.88 -7.96
N GLN A 462 8.39 2.84 -8.60
CA GLN A 462 9.17 2.61 -9.82
C GLN A 462 10.35 1.67 -9.59
N ILE A 463 11.09 1.83 -8.49
CA ILE A 463 12.19 0.92 -8.12
C ILE A 463 11.65 -0.50 -7.90
N GLN A 464 10.52 -0.63 -7.18
CA GLN A 464 9.89 -1.94 -6.93
C GLN A 464 9.40 -2.59 -8.23
N ALA A 465 8.96 -1.80 -9.21
CA ALA A 465 8.56 -2.26 -10.52
C ALA A 465 9.75 -2.58 -11.47
N GLY A 466 11.00 -2.35 -11.05
CA GLY A 466 12.20 -2.60 -11.87
C GLY A 466 12.64 -1.40 -12.74
N GLY A 467 12.07 -0.22 -12.51
CA GLY A 467 12.37 1.01 -13.25
C GLY A 467 11.65 1.11 -14.61
N PRO A 468 11.97 2.13 -15.42
CA PRO A 468 12.88 3.24 -15.11
C PRO A 468 12.28 4.24 -14.10
N LEU A 469 13.15 4.97 -13.42
CA LEU A 469 12.74 6.14 -12.62
C LEU A 469 12.51 7.32 -13.55
N THR A 470 11.42 8.06 -13.35
CA THR A 470 11.09 9.22 -14.18
C THR A 470 11.43 10.54 -13.50
N LEU A 471 12.39 11.26 -14.08
CA LEU A 471 12.84 12.55 -13.58
C LEU A 471 12.33 13.68 -14.49
N THR A 472 11.76 14.74 -13.93
CA THR A 472 11.25 15.85 -14.75
C THR A 472 12.37 16.67 -15.39
N ASP A 473 13.37 17.08 -14.61
CA ASP A 473 14.60 17.70 -15.13
C ASP A 473 15.79 17.31 -14.24
N ARG A 474 16.94 17.00 -14.85
CA ARG A 474 18.17 16.62 -14.12
C ARG A 474 18.73 17.70 -13.20
N ARG A 475 18.43 18.96 -13.50
CA ARG A 475 18.85 20.13 -12.72
C ARG A 475 17.83 20.51 -11.66
N ALA A 476 16.65 19.89 -11.65
CA ALA A 476 15.59 20.25 -10.71
C ALA A 476 16.05 20.07 -9.25
N THR A 477 15.78 21.08 -8.42
CA THR A 477 16.05 21.02 -6.98
C THR A 477 14.78 21.25 -6.18
N ARG A 478 14.70 20.61 -5.01
CA ARG A 478 13.61 20.79 -4.06
C ARG A 478 14.15 20.87 -2.65
N TYR A 479 13.46 21.63 -1.81
CA TYR A 479 13.70 21.68 -0.37
C TYR A 479 12.86 20.62 0.32
N PHE A 480 13.47 19.86 1.23
CA PHE A 480 12.79 18.77 1.92
C PHE A 480 12.92 18.89 3.44
N MET A 481 11.89 18.42 4.12
CA MET A 481 11.89 18.14 5.55
C MET A 481 11.08 16.88 5.86
N THR A 482 11.20 16.35 7.08
CA THR A 482 10.37 15.22 7.51
C THR A 482 8.96 15.69 7.89
N ILE A 483 7.97 14.80 7.79
CA ILE A 483 6.57 15.13 8.15
C ILE A 483 6.49 15.51 9.63
N ALA A 484 7.17 14.76 10.49
CA ALA A 484 7.22 15.02 11.92
C ALA A 484 7.84 16.40 12.25
N GLU A 485 8.94 16.77 11.57
CA GLU A 485 9.57 18.08 11.73
C GLU A 485 8.65 19.22 11.27
N ALA A 486 8.03 19.07 10.09
CA ALA A 486 7.09 20.06 9.54
C ALA A 486 5.92 20.31 10.50
N ALA A 487 5.24 19.24 10.93
CA ALA A 487 4.10 19.34 11.82
C ALA A 487 4.47 19.95 13.18
N ARG A 488 5.64 19.59 13.72
CA ARG A 488 6.13 20.14 15.00
C ARG A 488 6.35 21.64 14.92
N LEU A 489 7.01 22.11 13.85
CA LEU A 489 7.24 23.54 13.64
C LEU A 489 5.94 24.30 13.36
N VAL A 490 4.99 23.70 12.64
CA VAL A 490 3.64 24.27 12.43
C VAL A 490 2.91 24.44 13.77
N LEU A 491 2.93 23.42 14.63
CA LEU A 491 2.33 23.50 15.96
C LEU A 491 3.01 24.56 16.83
N LEU A 492 4.34 24.68 16.75
CA LEU A 492 5.09 25.71 17.47
C LEU A 492 4.72 27.12 16.99
N CYS A 493 4.65 27.37 15.69
CA CYS A 493 4.14 28.65 15.16
C CYS A 493 2.72 28.91 15.68
N GLY A 494 1.91 27.86 15.74
CA GLY A 494 0.59 27.85 16.34
C GLY A 494 0.58 28.02 17.86
N THR A 495 1.71 28.31 18.52
CA THR A 495 1.81 28.71 19.94
C THR A 495 2.01 30.23 20.14
N TRP A 496 2.42 30.97 19.10
CA TRP A 496 2.80 32.39 19.22
C TRP A 496 1.65 33.38 18.95
N ASP A 497 1.65 34.50 19.67
CA ASP A 497 0.57 35.52 19.69
C ASP A 497 0.71 36.60 18.59
N ASP A 498 1.44 36.30 17.52
CA ASP A 498 1.65 37.23 16.41
C ASP A 498 0.57 37.01 15.33
N SER A 499 -0.51 37.79 15.42
CA SER A 499 -1.59 37.75 14.42
C SER A 499 -1.13 38.40 13.11
N CYS A 500 -1.53 37.83 11.97
CA CYS A 500 -1.07 38.20 10.63
C CYS A 500 0.39 37.81 10.31
N ALA A 501 1.03 37.01 11.16
CA ALA A 501 2.36 36.50 10.88
C ALA A 501 2.35 35.43 9.77
N VAL A 502 3.23 35.61 8.80
CA VAL A 502 3.59 34.57 7.84
C VAL A 502 4.93 33.98 8.25
N TYR A 503 4.90 32.74 8.74
CA TYR A 503 6.08 32.00 9.13
C TYR A 503 6.64 31.23 7.94
N ALA A 504 7.93 31.37 7.69
CA ALA A 504 8.68 30.59 6.72
C ALA A 504 9.61 29.64 7.46
N LEU A 505 9.42 28.33 7.27
CA LEU A 505 10.31 27.34 7.85
C LEU A 505 11.64 27.29 7.09
N ASP A 506 12.75 27.24 7.83
CA ASP A 506 14.06 26.94 7.25
C ASP A 506 14.11 25.47 6.87
N MET A 507 14.18 25.22 5.57
CA MET A 507 14.21 23.89 4.99
C MET A 507 15.63 23.34 4.82
N GLY A 508 16.66 24.10 5.19
CA GLY A 508 18.06 23.75 4.96
C GLY A 508 18.45 23.86 3.47
N ARG A 509 19.43 23.03 3.06
CA ARG A 509 19.97 23.07 1.69
C ARG A 509 19.02 22.40 0.69
N PRO A 510 18.90 22.94 -0.55
CA PRO A 510 18.13 22.29 -1.59
C PRO A 510 18.80 20.97 -2.04
N ILE A 511 17.99 19.97 -2.35
CA ILE A 511 18.43 18.65 -2.81
C ILE A 511 18.14 18.54 -4.30
N ARG A 512 19.14 18.12 -5.10
CA ARG A 512 18.91 17.79 -6.52
C ARG A 512 18.10 16.51 -6.63
N MET A 513 17.05 16.55 -7.44
CA MET A 513 16.15 15.42 -7.61
C MET A 513 16.85 14.20 -8.21
N LEU A 514 17.85 14.43 -9.07
CA LEU A 514 18.74 13.39 -9.58
C LEU A 514 19.51 12.69 -8.45
N ASP A 515 20.12 13.46 -7.53
CA ASP A 515 20.90 12.89 -6.43
C ASP A 515 20.01 12.07 -5.49
N LEU A 516 18.79 12.54 -5.22
CA LEU A 516 17.80 11.80 -4.44
C LEU A 516 17.44 10.47 -5.12
N ALA A 517 17.14 10.48 -6.42
CA ALA A 517 16.85 9.27 -7.19
C ALA A 517 18.00 8.26 -7.11
N ARG A 518 19.25 8.73 -7.28
CA ARG A 518 20.45 7.89 -7.17
C ARG A 518 20.59 7.29 -5.77
N GLN A 519 20.44 8.10 -4.73
CA GLN A 519 20.52 7.66 -3.34
C GLN A 519 19.48 6.58 -3.04
N MET A 520 18.25 6.73 -3.53
CA MET A 520 17.18 5.75 -3.31
C MET A 520 17.47 4.41 -3.99
N VAL A 521 18.02 4.42 -5.21
CA VAL A 521 18.44 3.18 -5.91
C VAL A 521 19.56 2.48 -5.13
N VAL A 522 20.59 3.23 -4.73
CA VAL A 522 21.73 2.69 -3.97
C VAL A 522 21.31 2.17 -2.60
N ALA A 523 20.41 2.87 -1.90
CA ALA A 523 19.90 2.45 -0.60
C ALA A 523 19.13 1.13 -0.67
N ARG A 524 18.57 0.77 -1.83
CA ARG A 524 17.94 -0.54 -2.09
C ARG A 524 18.94 -1.60 -2.56
N GLY A 525 20.25 -1.32 -2.53
CA GLY A 525 21.31 -2.23 -2.94
C GLY A 525 21.28 -2.57 -4.44
N LEU A 526 20.70 -1.69 -5.26
CA LEU A 526 20.61 -1.79 -6.72
C LEU A 526 21.64 -0.85 -7.38
N ARG A 527 22.02 -1.13 -8.63
CA ARG A 527 22.93 -0.29 -9.41
C ARG A 527 22.17 0.46 -10.50
N LEU A 528 22.63 1.67 -10.75
CA LEU A 528 22.10 2.50 -11.83
C LEU A 528 22.66 2.03 -13.17
N ARG A 529 21.80 2.03 -14.18
CA ARG A 529 22.17 1.85 -15.59
C ARG A 529 22.68 3.19 -16.12
N GLU A 530 24.00 3.31 -16.19
CA GLU A 530 24.71 4.49 -16.72
C GLU A 530 25.75 4.03 -17.76
N ALA A 531 26.36 4.96 -18.50
CA ALA A 531 27.39 4.62 -19.49
C ALA A 531 28.58 3.84 -18.89
N ALA A 532 28.91 4.11 -17.62
CA ALA A 532 29.95 3.39 -16.87
C ALA A 532 29.48 2.02 -16.33
N THR A 533 28.17 1.82 -16.17
CA THR A 533 27.54 0.60 -15.64
C THR A 533 26.34 0.20 -16.53
N PRO A 534 26.59 -0.26 -17.77
CA PRO A 534 25.53 -0.62 -18.70
C PRO A 534 24.68 -1.81 -18.21
N ASP A 535 25.26 -2.68 -17.37
CA ASP A 535 24.58 -3.82 -16.74
C ASP A 535 23.81 -3.44 -15.44
N GLY A 536 23.54 -2.16 -15.22
CA GLY A 536 22.75 -1.68 -14.08
C GLY A 536 21.29 -2.10 -14.18
N GLU A 537 20.67 -2.33 -13.02
CA GLU A 537 19.29 -2.81 -12.92
C GLU A 537 18.29 -1.68 -13.18
N ILE A 538 18.57 -0.45 -12.74
CA ILE A 538 17.62 0.67 -12.76
C ILE A 538 18.12 1.82 -13.63
N GLU A 539 17.32 2.23 -14.61
CA GLU A 539 17.59 3.41 -15.44
C GLU A 539 16.86 4.65 -14.89
N ILE A 540 17.43 5.85 -15.11
CA ILE A 540 16.77 7.14 -14.84
C ILE A 540 16.51 7.85 -16.18
N VAL A 541 15.24 8.05 -16.51
CA VAL A 541 14.78 8.68 -17.75
C VAL A 541 14.25 10.08 -17.45
N GLU A 542 14.65 11.05 -18.28
CA GLU A 542 14.17 12.43 -18.19
C GLU A 542 12.89 12.60 -19.02
N ILE A 543 11.82 13.09 -18.40
CA ILE A 543 10.48 13.21 -19.01
C ILE A 543 10.08 14.65 -19.32
N GLY A 544 10.92 15.63 -18.97
CA GLY A 544 10.66 17.06 -19.16
C GLY A 544 9.86 17.68 -18.00
N LEU A 545 9.98 19.01 -17.88
CA LEU A 545 9.18 19.78 -16.92
C LEU A 545 7.72 19.81 -17.35
N ARG A 546 6.82 19.64 -16.37
CA ARG A 546 5.37 19.73 -16.58
C ARG A 546 4.91 21.20 -16.53
N PRO A 547 3.75 21.53 -17.13
CA PRO A 547 3.17 22.87 -17.03
C PRO A 547 3.06 23.35 -15.57
N GLY A 548 3.46 24.60 -15.32
CA GLY A 548 3.44 25.21 -13.98
C GLY A 548 4.53 24.73 -13.01
N GLU A 549 5.35 23.73 -13.38
CA GLU A 549 6.43 23.22 -12.52
C GLU A 549 7.68 24.12 -12.61
N LYS A 550 8.23 24.50 -11.45
CA LYS A 550 9.49 25.26 -11.37
C LYS A 550 10.70 24.33 -11.43
N LEU A 551 11.79 24.79 -12.06
CA LEU A 551 13.07 24.08 -12.01
C LEU A 551 13.66 24.10 -10.59
N HIS A 552 13.69 25.29 -9.99
CA HIS A 552 14.10 25.53 -8.62
C HIS A 552 12.94 26.20 -7.89
N GLU A 553 12.61 25.69 -6.70
CA GLU A 553 11.69 26.40 -5.80
C GLU A 553 12.40 27.58 -5.14
N GLU A 554 11.66 28.64 -4.84
CA GLU A 554 12.21 29.82 -4.18
C GLU A 554 12.63 29.47 -2.74
N GLN A 555 13.73 30.06 -2.29
CA GLN A 555 14.06 29.99 -0.87
C GLN A 555 13.05 30.85 -0.09
N MET A 556 12.34 30.22 0.83
CA MET A 556 11.29 30.87 1.62
C MET A 556 11.83 31.83 2.68
N THR A 557 13.07 31.61 3.13
CA THR A 557 13.80 32.50 4.04
C THR A 557 14.77 33.36 3.25
N GLY A 558 14.80 34.65 3.52
CA GLY A 558 15.67 35.60 2.83
C GLY A 558 15.99 36.83 3.68
N PRO A 559 16.61 37.87 3.10
CA PRO A 559 17.02 39.07 3.83
C PRO A 559 15.85 39.82 4.50
N GLN A 560 14.65 39.71 3.92
CA GLN A 560 13.40 40.31 4.42
C GLN A 560 12.76 39.49 5.56
N THR A 561 13.29 38.31 5.87
CA THR A 561 12.74 37.42 6.89
C THR A 561 13.32 37.80 8.26
N GLY A 562 12.45 38.30 9.15
CA GLY A 562 12.81 38.61 10.53
C GLY A 562 13.03 37.35 11.36
N PRO A 563 13.91 37.41 12.38
CA PRO A 563 14.12 36.28 13.29
C PRO A 563 12.89 36.03 14.17
N THR A 564 12.78 34.81 14.69
CA THR A 564 11.82 34.43 15.74
C THR A 564 12.56 33.82 16.93
N ALA A 565 11.83 33.40 17.96
CA ALA A 565 12.39 32.66 19.09
C ALA A 565 12.99 31.30 18.69
N HIS A 566 12.67 30.79 17.50
CA HIS A 566 13.17 29.50 17.02
C HIS A 566 14.04 29.68 15.75
N PRO A 567 15.26 29.10 15.70
CA PRO A 567 16.20 29.35 14.61
C PRO A 567 15.73 28.85 13.25
N LYS A 568 14.89 27.81 13.21
CA LYS A 568 14.31 27.27 11.97
C LYS A 568 13.01 27.94 11.53
N ILE A 569 12.58 29.00 12.19
CA ILE A 569 11.34 29.69 11.85
C ILE A 569 11.67 31.16 11.62
N GLY A 570 11.52 31.59 10.38
CA GLY A 570 11.57 32.99 10.02
C GLY A 570 10.17 33.60 10.01
N ARG A 571 10.07 34.90 10.28
CA ARG A 571 8.83 35.67 10.21
C ARG A 571 8.86 36.65 9.06
N ILE A 572 7.75 36.74 8.33
CA ILE A 572 7.55 37.63 7.20
C ILE A 572 6.25 38.40 7.45
N HIS A 573 6.27 39.69 7.13
CA HIS A 573 5.09 40.54 7.09
C HIS A 573 4.85 40.99 5.65
N PRO A 574 4.25 40.14 4.80
CA PRO A 574 3.95 40.53 3.44
C PRO A 574 2.88 41.62 3.42
N PRO A 575 2.84 42.46 2.37
CA PRO A 575 1.81 43.47 2.23
C PRO A 575 0.42 42.82 2.17
N CYS A 576 -0.49 43.35 2.99
CA CYS A 576 -1.89 42.91 3.05
C CYS A 576 -2.75 43.77 2.12
N LEU A 577 -3.71 43.15 1.43
CA LEU A 577 -4.74 43.88 0.69
C LEU A 577 -5.85 44.35 1.66
N PRO A 578 -6.45 45.53 1.43
CA PRO A 578 -7.59 45.99 2.23
C PRO A 578 -8.84 45.13 1.98
N GLU A 579 -9.79 45.16 2.93
CA GLU A 579 -11.05 44.38 2.88
C GLU A 579 -11.79 44.54 1.54
N ILE A 580 -11.92 45.77 1.03
CA ILE A 580 -12.58 46.05 -0.25
C ILE A 580 -11.84 45.36 -1.41
N GLY A 581 -10.51 45.32 -1.36
CA GLY A 581 -9.68 44.65 -2.37
C GLY A 581 -9.87 43.13 -2.36
N ILE A 582 -9.93 42.52 -1.17
CA ILE A 582 -10.20 41.08 -1.02
C ILE A 582 -11.63 40.74 -1.42
N ALA A 583 -12.61 41.54 -1.03
CA ALA A 583 -14.00 41.34 -1.42
C ALA A 583 -14.17 41.42 -2.95
N ALA A 584 -13.52 42.38 -3.60
CA ALA A 584 -13.49 42.47 -5.06
C ALA A 584 -12.82 41.24 -5.68
N LEU A 585 -11.64 40.84 -5.19
CA LEU A 585 -10.93 39.65 -5.65
C LEU A 585 -11.80 38.39 -5.56
N LEU A 586 -12.47 38.16 -4.43
CA LEU A 586 -13.31 36.98 -4.21
C LEU A 586 -14.58 37.00 -5.07
N ARG A 587 -15.19 38.17 -5.28
CA ARG A 587 -16.33 38.31 -6.20
C ARG A 587 -15.91 38.04 -7.63
N ASP A 588 -14.84 38.67 -8.09
CA ASP A 588 -14.34 38.51 -9.46
C ASP A 588 -13.92 37.05 -9.72
N LEU A 589 -13.30 36.39 -8.72
CA LEU A 589 -13.01 34.96 -8.75
C LEU A 589 -14.27 34.11 -8.82
N ARG A 590 -15.31 34.43 -8.03
CA ARG A 590 -16.59 33.70 -8.03
C ARG A 590 -17.24 33.79 -9.41
N GLU A 591 -17.32 35.00 -9.97
CA GLU A 591 -17.86 35.23 -11.31
C GLU A 591 -17.08 34.47 -12.38
N ALA A 592 -15.75 34.39 -12.26
CA ALA A 592 -14.90 33.64 -13.18
C ALA A 592 -15.10 32.11 -13.06
N ILE A 593 -15.30 31.59 -11.85
CA ILE A 593 -15.54 30.16 -11.60
C ILE A 593 -16.96 29.73 -11.99
N ASP A 594 -17.96 30.59 -11.83
CA ASP A 594 -19.35 30.25 -12.13
C ASP A 594 -19.69 30.48 -13.62
N ALA A 595 -18.91 31.29 -14.33
CA ALA A 595 -19.10 31.52 -15.76
C ALA A 595 -18.93 30.23 -16.58
N PRO A 596 -19.86 29.85 -17.45
CA PRO A 596 -19.76 28.62 -18.24
C PRO A 596 -18.63 28.66 -19.30
N ASP A 597 -18.18 29.85 -19.69
CA ASP A 597 -17.09 30.06 -20.65
C ASP A 597 -15.71 29.99 -19.98
N PRO A 598 -14.77 29.14 -20.46
CA PRO A 598 -13.38 29.12 -20.00
C PRO A 598 -12.65 30.46 -20.09
N PHE A 599 -12.99 31.30 -21.08
CA PHE A 599 -12.27 32.56 -21.35
C PHE A 599 -12.24 33.50 -20.14
N ARG A 600 -13.30 33.54 -19.33
CA ARG A 600 -13.34 34.40 -18.13
C ARG A 600 -12.39 33.92 -17.03
N LEU A 601 -12.26 32.61 -16.87
CA LEU A 601 -11.32 32.04 -15.91
C LEU A 601 -9.88 32.28 -16.37
N ASP A 602 -9.60 32.07 -17.65
CA ASP A 602 -8.28 32.33 -18.23
C ASP A 602 -7.93 33.83 -18.16
N ALA A 603 -8.89 34.71 -18.45
CA ALA A 603 -8.71 36.16 -18.32
C ALA A 603 -8.51 36.57 -16.86
N PHE A 604 -9.21 35.96 -15.91
CA PHE A 604 -8.97 36.18 -14.48
C PHE A 604 -7.57 35.73 -14.09
N LEU A 605 -7.17 34.52 -14.48
CA LEU A 605 -5.84 33.97 -14.21
C LEU A 605 -4.73 34.82 -14.85
N ALA A 606 -4.95 35.36 -16.05
CA ALA A 606 -4.01 36.24 -16.74
C ALA A 606 -3.96 37.65 -16.14
N ARG A 607 -5.06 38.11 -15.53
CA ARG A 607 -5.16 39.41 -14.84
C ARG A 607 -4.81 39.34 -13.36
N LEU A 608 -4.51 38.15 -12.84
CA LEU A 608 -3.98 38.01 -11.50
C LEU A 608 -2.79 38.95 -11.40
N PRO A 609 -2.86 40.03 -10.60
CA PRO A 609 -1.83 41.04 -10.68
C PRO A 609 -0.55 40.36 -10.24
N GLU A 610 0.42 40.23 -11.14
CA GLU A 610 1.75 39.76 -10.79
C GLU A 610 2.25 40.56 -9.58
N ALA A 611 1.88 41.85 -9.45
CA ALA A 611 2.18 42.69 -8.29
C ALA A 611 1.35 42.45 -6.99
N ALA A 612 0.17 41.83 -7.04
CA ALA A 612 -0.66 41.56 -5.85
C ALA A 612 -0.40 40.18 -5.23
N ILE A 613 0.27 39.31 -5.99
CA ILE A 613 0.51 37.91 -5.66
C ILE A 613 2.02 37.65 -5.55
N SER A 614 2.85 38.37 -6.30
CA SER A 614 4.30 38.36 -6.11
C SER A 614 4.68 39.21 -4.90
N GLU A 615 5.56 38.67 -4.09
CA GLU A 615 6.28 39.46 -3.09
C GLU A 615 7.22 40.41 -3.84
N PRO A 616 7.42 41.66 -3.38
CA PRO A 616 8.35 42.57 -4.03
C PRO A 616 9.71 41.88 -4.20
N ASP A 617 10.26 41.96 -5.40
CA ASP A 617 11.46 41.22 -5.83
C ASP A 617 12.50 41.13 -4.71
N GLN A 618 12.96 39.90 -4.44
CA GLN A 618 14.24 39.70 -3.80
C GLN A 618 15.28 40.36 -4.71
N ILE A 619 15.66 41.61 -4.39
CA ILE A 619 16.78 42.28 -5.05
C ILE A 619 17.99 41.39 -4.81
N VAL A 620 18.32 40.54 -5.78
CA VAL A 620 19.62 39.87 -5.84
C VAL A 620 20.63 40.99 -5.96
N PRO A 621 21.50 41.23 -4.95
CA PRO A 621 22.56 42.20 -5.12
C PRO A 621 23.46 41.68 -6.23
N ARG A 622 23.49 42.39 -7.36
CA ARG A 622 24.60 42.25 -8.30
C ARG A 622 25.86 42.71 -7.57
N GLY A 623 26.74 41.76 -7.28
CA GLY A 623 28.12 42.01 -6.90
C GLY A 623 28.42 41.69 -5.44
N VAL A 624 28.91 40.46 -5.20
CA VAL A 624 29.96 40.19 -4.21
C VAL A 624 30.80 39.01 -4.73
N ASP A 625 31.63 39.26 -5.74
CA ASP A 625 32.87 38.50 -5.95
C ASP A 625 34.02 39.47 -5.67
N GLU A 626 34.13 39.93 -4.43
CA GLU A 626 35.36 40.50 -3.90
C GLU A 626 35.32 40.38 -2.37
N VAL A 627 36.23 39.56 -1.85
CA VAL A 627 36.88 39.55 -0.53
C VAL A 627 37.15 38.10 -0.13
N ILE A 628 38.22 37.53 -0.70
CA ILE A 628 39.08 36.58 0.01
C ILE A 628 40.53 37.03 -0.16
N SER A 629 41.01 37.67 0.90
CA SER A 629 42.37 37.73 1.42
C SER A 629 43.56 37.38 0.51
N SER A 630 44.33 38.43 0.24
CA SER A 630 45.80 38.48 0.39
C SER A 630 46.48 37.26 1.03
N GLY A 631 47.41 36.62 0.29
CA GLY A 631 48.28 35.59 0.85
C GLY A 631 49.20 34.86 -0.13
N ARG A 632 50.22 35.58 -0.63
CA ARG A 632 51.45 35.17 -1.36
C ARG A 632 51.78 33.66 -1.56
N GLY A 633 52.07 33.29 -2.81
CA GLY A 633 52.95 32.17 -3.21
C GLY A 633 52.85 31.76 -4.69
N ARG A 634 53.83 32.09 -5.54
CA ARG A 634 53.97 31.76 -7.00
C ARG A 634 54.86 30.49 -7.21
N PRO A 635 55.16 30.01 -8.45
CA PRO A 635 54.32 29.67 -9.63
C PRO A 635 54.74 28.34 -10.34
N ASN A 636 53.90 27.81 -11.25
CA ASN A 636 54.20 27.03 -12.50
C ASN A 636 52.93 26.21 -12.85
N GLU A 637 52.41 26.06 -14.07
CA GLU A 637 52.77 26.47 -15.42
C GLU A 637 51.50 26.38 -16.30
N ARG A 638 51.38 27.33 -17.26
CA ARG A 638 50.65 27.30 -18.55
C ARG A 638 49.12 27.20 -18.57
N VAL A 639 48.53 28.39 -18.55
CA VAL A 639 47.24 28.75 -19.17
C VAL A 639 47.45 28.90 -20.69
N LEU A 640 46.65 28.19 -21.48
CA LEU A 640 46.37 28.51 -22.88
C LEU A 640 45.10 29.37 -22.89
N GLY A 641 45.24 30.62 -23.37
CA GLY A 641 44.15 31.58 -23.44
C GLY A 641 43.52 31.67 -24.84
N VAL A 642 42.30 32.22 -24.80
CA VAL A 642 41.55 32.94 -25.84
C VAL A 642 40.60 32.12 -26.72
N ALA A 643 39.29 32.36 -26.54
CA ALA A 643 38.41 32.90 -27.59
C ALA A 643 37.18 33.61 -26.97
N ASP A 644 36.80 34.69 -27.64
CA ASP A 644 35.89 35.79 -27.31
C ASP A 644 34.39 35.41 -27.29
N PRO A 645 33.55 35.89 -26.34
CA PRO A 645 32.09 35.65 -26.37
C PRO A 645 31.28 36.66 -27.22
N ALA A 646 31.93 37.53 -28.01
CA ALA A 646 31.23 38.54 -28.81
C ALA A 646 30.91 38.13 -30.26
N GLU A 647 30.48 36.90 -30.53
CA GLU A 647 29.91 36.52 -31.83
C GLU A 647 28.82 35.45 -31.71
N ILE A 648 27.57 35.83 -31.38
CA ILE A 648 26.37 35.11 -31.81
C ILE A 648 25.24 36.12 -32.09
N GLU A 649 25.00 36.43 -33.37
CA GLU A 649 23.82 37.17 -33.84
C GLU A 649 22.56 36.27 -33.86
N PRO A 650 21.37 36.79 -33.49
CA PRO A 650 20.11 36.07 -33.68
C PRO A 650 19.58 36.23 -35.11
N LEU A 651 19.46 35.11 -35.82
CA LEU A 651 18.91 35.03 -37.18
C LEU A 651 17.40 35.37 -37.19
N ARG A 652 17.04 36.53 -37.79
CA ARG A 652 15.67 36.86 -38.22
C ARG A 652 15.36 36.15 -39.55
N ARG A 653 14.15 35.60 -39.68
CA ARG A 653 13.59 35.17 -40.97
C ARG A 653 12.29 35.92 -41.25
N THR A 654 12.28 36.72 -42.32
CA THR A 654 11.12 37.36 -42.94
C THR A 654 10.87 36.77 -44.34
N ASP A 655 9.61 36.41 -44.57
CA ASP A 655 8.74 36.60 -45.75
C ASP A 655 9.12 36.20 -47.19
N ARG A 656 8.17 35.46 -47.82
CA ARG A 656 7.37 35.88 -49.00
C ARG A 656 6.22 34.87 -49.25
N ALA A 657 4.95 35.33 -49.20
CA ALA A 657 4.04 35.75 -50.30
C ALA A 657 3.36 34.56 -51.00
N ALA A 658 2.09 34.52 -51.43
CA ALA A 658 0.93 35.42 -51.62
C ALA A 658 -0.33 34.50 -51.67
N GLY A 659 -1.61 34.91 -51.65
CA GLY A 659 -2.28 36.20 -51.71
C GLY A 659 -3.81 36.03 -51.67
N GLY A 660 -4.53 37.14 -51.84
CA GLY A 660 -5.94 37.14 -52.25
C GLY A 660 -6.91 37.83 -51.30
N ALA A 661 -7.21 39.11 -51.57
CA ALA A 661 -8.30 39.91 -51.00
C ALA A 661 -9.69 39.27 -51.30
N VAL A 662 -10.78 39.63 -50.62
CA VAL A 662 -11.66 40.78 -50.95
C VAL A 662 -12.55 41.11 -49.73
N ALA A 663 -12.79 42.41 -49.52
CA ALA A 663 -13.76 43.00 -48.59
C ALA A 663 -15.08 43.36 -49.28
N CYS A 664 -16.17 43.46 -48.51
CA CYS A 664 -17.36 44.35 -48.62
C CYS A 664 -18.47 43.78 -47.69
N GLY A 665 -19.03 44.49 -46.70
CA GLY A 665 -20.08 45.53 -46.83
C GLY A 665 -21.46 44.83 -46.94
N GLU A 666 -22.58 45.14 -46.27
CA GLU A 666 -23.11 46.20 -45.43
C GLU A 666 -24.39 45.67 -44.72
N ARG A 667 -24.78 46.34 -43.61
CA ARG A 667 -26.13 46.69 -43.08
C ARG A 667 -27.39 45.81 -43.28
N GLY A 668 -28.22 45.81 -42.22
CA GLY A 668 -29.70 45.74 -42.28
C GLY A 668 -30.30 45.16 -40.99
N SER A 669 -30.67 45.98 -39.99
CA SER A 669 -32.01 46.56 -39.74
C SER A 669 -32.92 45.72 -38.82
N ASP A 670 -33.07 46.18 -37.57
CA ASP A 670 -34.27 45.96 -36.71
C ASP A 670 -35.47 46.75 -37.29
N PRO A 671 -36.75 46.37 -37.07
CA PRO A 671 -37.53 46.85 -35.89
C PRO A 671 -38.72 45.91 -35.48
N PRO A 672 -39.80 46.35 -34.76
CA PRO A 672 -39.93 46.43 -33.29
C PRO A 672 -41.24 45.79 -32.72
N GLY A 673 -41.46 45.80 -31.40
CA GLY A 673 -42.83 45.91 -30.82
C GLY A 673 -43.32 44.89 -29.77
N ARG A 674 -43.14 45.28 -28.49
CA ARG A 674 -43.78 44.96 -27.17
C ARG A 674 -45.27 44.51 -27.13
N PRO A 675 -45.82 43.93 -26.01
CA PRO A 675 -45.65 44.39 -24.62
C PRO A 675 -45.47 43.32 -23.52
N GLY A 676 -45.11 43.82 -22.32
CA GLY A 676 -44.81 43.03 -21.14
C GLY A 676 -46.03 42.62 -20.30
N ALA A 677 -45.78 41.73 -19.36
CA ALA A 677 -46.66 41.44 -18.24
C ALA A 677 -45.84 41.42 -16.94
N CYS A 678 -46.38 42.11 -15.93
CA CYS A 678 -45.86 42.18 -14.58
C CYS A 678 -46.01 40.85 -13.82
N ALA A 679 -45.23 40.78 -12.74
CA ALA A 679 -45.09 39.71 -11.77
C ALA A 679 -46.37 38.99 -11.36
N ASP A 680 -46.25 37.68 -11.22
CA ASP A 680 -47.06 36.91 -10.27
C ASP A 680 -46.18 36.49 -9.10
N ALA A 681 -46.63 36.83 -7.90
CA ALA A 681 -45.98 36.54 -6.64
C ALA A 681 -46.76 35.41 -5.98
N LEU A 682 -46.43 34.16 -6.33
CA LEU A 682 -46.68 32.90 -5.61
C LEU A 682 -46.63 31.70 -6.59
N GLU A 683 -45.49 31.43 -7.21
CA GLU A 683 -45.25 30.10 -7.81
C GLU A 683 -43.85 29.59 -7.41
N ARG A 684 -43.86 28.54 -6.59
CA ARG A 684 -42.70 27.68 -6.32
C ARG A 684 -42.61 26.66 -7.45
N ALA A 685 -41.41 26.39 -7.93
CA ALA A 685 -41.09 25.18 -8.67
C ALA A 685 -40.02 24.40 -7.88
N ASP A 686 -40.44 23.28 -7.32
CA ASP A 686 -39.58 22.18 -6.90
C ASP A 686 -38.91 21.59 -8.14
N ASP A 687 -37.61 21.33 -8.10
CA ASP A 687 -36.95 20.42 -9.05
C ASP A 687 -35.97 19.51 -8.32
N ARG A 688 -36.50 18.38 -7.85
CA ARG A 688 -35.78 17.11 -7.77
C ARG A 688 -35.91 16.43 -9.12
N ALA A 689 -34.81 16.28 -9.84
CA ALA A 689 -34.72 15.37 -10.98
C ALA A 689 -33.64 14.32 -10.69
N ASP A 690 -34.10 13.10 -10.44
CA ASP A 690 -33.30 11.89 -10.48
C ASP A 690 -32.78 11.68 -11.90
N LEU A 691 -31.45 11.50 -12.07
CA LEU A 691 -30.89 11.00 -13.31
C LEU A 691 -29.97 9.81 -13.05
N ILE A 692 -30.49 8.64 -13.41
CA ILE A 692 -29.79 7.37 -13.55
C ILE A 692 -28.85 7.49 -14.75
N VAL A 693 -27.53 7.33 -14.53
CA VAL A 693 -26.53 7.25 -15.60
C VAL A 693 -26.10 5.79 -15.77
N GLN A 694 -26.63 5.14 -16.81
CA GLN A 694 -26.02 3.95 -17.42
C GLN A 694 -24.77 4.39 -18.20
N LYS A 695 -23.60 3.82 -17.86
CA LYS A 695 -22.36 3.96 -18.62
C LYS A 695 -22.22 2.77 -19.59
N THR A 696 -22.26 3.04 -20.89
CA THR A 696 -21.75 2.14 -21.93
C THR A 696 -20.67 2.90 -22.71
N PRO A 697 -19.49 2.31 -22.95
CA PRO A 697 -18.37 3.03 -23.56
C PRO A 697 -18.52 3.09 -25.08
N ARG A 698 -18.45 4.30 -25.66
CA ARG A 698 -18.19 4.51 -27.10
C ARG A 698 -16.72 4.87 -27.28
N ALA A 699 -15.94 3.90 -27.75
CA ALA A 699 -14.69 4.16 -28.45
C ALA A 699 -15.01 4.35 -29.95
N GLN A 700 -14.67 5.51 -30.50
CA GLN A 700 -14.63 5.72 -31.95
C GLN A 700 -13.20 5.50 -32.44
N MET A 701 -12.98 4.36 -33.09
CA MET A 701 -11.80 4.10 -33.91
C MET A 701 -12.27 4.07 -35.36
N LYS A 702 -11.81 5.03 -36.16
CA LYS A 702 -12.01 5.07 -37.62
C LYS A 702 -11.16 3.98 -38.26
N THR A 703 -11.80 3.01 -38.89
CA THR A 703 -11.14 2.18 -39.91
C THR A 703 -12.13 1.86 -41.03
N VAL A 704 -11.57 1.92 -42.23
CA VAL A 704 -12.19 1.96 -43.56
C VAL A 704 -12.89 0.64 -43.92
N PHE A 705 -14.09 0.72 -44.49
CA PHE A 705 -14.82 -0.42 -45.05
C PHE A 705 -14.27 -0.83 -46.42
N THR A 706 -14.10 -2.13 -46.63
CA THR A 706 -14.16 -2.77 -47.96
C THR A 706 -15.04 -4.02 -47.85
N PRO A 707 -16.04 -4.25 -48.73
CA PRO A 707 -17.00 -5.34 -48.58
C PRO A 707 -16.65 -6.55 -49.46
N MET A 708 -16.76 -7.76 -48.93
CA MET A 708 -16.98 -8.97 -49.76
C MET A 708 -17.77 -10.04 -49.02
N ARG A 709 -18.48 -10.83 -49.83
CA ARG A 709 -19.70 -11.61 -49.61
C ARG A 709 -19.56 -12.94 -48.84
N ASP A 710 -20.69 -13.31 -48.26
CA ASP A 710 -21.22 -14.61 -47.83
C ASP A 710 -20.50 -15.90 -48.29
N HIS A 711 -20.20 -16.82 -47.35
CA HIS A 711 -20.77 -18.18 -47.28
C HIS A 711 -20.20 -19.03 -46.10
N HIS A 712 -21.14 -19.73 -45.43
CA HIS A 712 -21.03 -20.99 -44.65
C HIS A 712 -20.18 -21.12 -43.37
N LEU A 713 -20.93 -21.22 -42.25
CA LEU A 713 -20.86 -22.25 -41.19
C LEU A 713 -19.53 -23.00 -41.01
N PHE A 714 -18.75 -22.65 -39.98
CA PHE A 714 -18.03 -23.60 -39.12
C PHE A 714 -17.70 -22.97 -37.76
N ASP A 715 -17.79 -23.83 -36.76
CA ASP A 715 -17.79 -23.61 -35.31
C ASP A 715 -16.55 -22.88 -34.76
N ARG A 716 -16.76 -21.73 -34.08
CA ARG A 716 -15.68 -20.86 -33.56
C ARG A 716 -15.13 -21.31 -32.19
N ASP A 717 -15.76 -22.28 -31.53
CA ASP A 717 -15.34 -22.71 -30.19
C ASP A 717 -14.21 -23.75 -30.20
N LEU A 718 -13.97 -24.42 -31.34
CA LEU A 718 -12.95 -25.49 -31.45
C LEU A 718 -11.52 -24.96 -31.67
N VAL A 719 -11.37 -23.75 -32.22
CA VAL A 719 -10.05 -23.16 -32.56
C VAL A 719 -9.50 -22.30 -31.42
N GLU A 720 -10.36 -21.69 -30.59
CA GLU A 720 -9.92 -20.96 -29.39
C GLU A 720 -9.46 -21.88 -28.24
N GLY A 721 -9.99 -23.10 -28.17
CA GLY A 721 -9.56 -24.12 -27.20
C GLY A 721 -8.14 -24.64 -27.46
N LEU A 722 -7.76 -24.83 -28.72
CA LEU A 722 -6.43 -25.31 -29.07
C LEU A 722 -5.34 -24.25 -28.85
N HIS A 723 -5.69 -22.96 -29.00
CA HIS A 723 -4.73 -21.87 -28.84
C HIS A 723 -4.45 -21.50 -27.37
N ARG A 724 -5.37 -21.81 -26.44
CA ARG A 724 -5.16 -21.71 -24.98
C ARG A 724 -4.33 -22.87 -24.41
N GLY A 725 -4.44 -24.08 -24.97
CA GLY A 725 -3.67 -25.25 -24.50
C GLY A 725 -2.17 -25.17 -24.78
N VAL A 726 -1.76 -24.53 -25.87
CA VAL A 726 -0.34 -24.52 -26.29
C VAL A 726 0.49 -23.42 -25.59
N ARG A 727 -0.13 -22.35 -25.07
CA ARG A 727 0.59 -21.30 -24.33
C ARG A 727 0.94 -21.67 -22.88
N LEU A 728 0.23 -22.63 -22.28
CA LEU A 728 0.47 -23.06 -20.90
C LEU A 728 1.60 -24.09 -20.75
N ALA A 729 2.13 -24.63 -21.86
CA ALA A 729 3.21 -25.61 -21.82
C ALA A 729 4.63 -25.00 -21.84
N HIS A 730 4.79 -23.68 -22.07
CA HIS A 730 6.12 -23.07 -22.26
C HIS A 730 6.38 -21.74 -21.53
N ALA A 731 5.49 -21.28 -20.65
CA ALA A 731 5.77 -20.10 -19.83
C ALA A 731 6.58 -20.49 -18.57
N ARG A 732 7.89 -20.19 -18.58
CA ARG A 732 8.67 -19.99 -17.35
C ARG A 732 8.05 -18.81 -16.60
N ALA A 733 7.71 -18.99 -15.33
CA ALA A 733 7.31 -17.89 -14.46
C ALA A 733 8.50 -16.95 -14.25
N GLU A 734 8.43 -15.76 -14.85
CA GLU A 734 9.25 -14.61 -14.47
C GLU A 734 8.52 -13.84 -13.36
N SER A 735 9.32 -13.26 -12.47
CA SER A 735 9.01 -12.66 -11.17
C SER A 735 7.63 -12.01 -10.94
N GLY A 736 6.99 -12.38 -9.82
CA GLY A 736 6.15 -11.45 -9.03
C GLY A 736 4.62 -11.51 -9.19
N GLU A 737 4.07 -12.31 -10.09
CA GLU A 737 2.60 -12.35 -10.28
C GLU A 737 1.87 -13.18 -9.22
N VAL A 738 0.77 -12.60 -8.69
CA VAL A 738 -0.17 -13.26 -7.78
C VAL A 738 -1.19 -14.02 -8.63
N VAL A 739 -1.23 -15.35 -8.49
CA VAL A 739 -2.13 -16.21 -9.27
C VAL A 739 -3.25 -16.74 -8.38
N MET A 740 -4.50 -16.57 -8.82
CA MET A 740 -5.69 -17.10 -8.16
C MET A 740 -5.89 -18.57 -8.53
N SER A 741 -6.17 -19.43 -7.56
CA SER A 741 -6.43 -20.85 -7.83
C SER A 741 -7.89 -21.08 -8.24
N ASP A 742 -8.12 -21.48 -9.49
CA ASP A 742 -9.42 -22.00 -9.93
C ASP A 742 -9.68 -23.38 -9.30
N GLN A 743 -10.83 -23.53 -8.64
CA GLN A 743 -11.25 -24.75 -7.97
C GLN A 743 -11.71 -25.82 -8.97
N MET A 744 -11.01 -26.96 -8.99
CA MET A 744 -11.47 -28.21 -9.60
C MET A 744 -12.38 -29.00 -8.64
N GLY A 745 -13.62 -29.21 -9.10
CA GLY A 745 -14.33 -30.50 -9.14
C GLY A 745 -14.53 -31.31 -7.85
N CYS A 746 -15.76 -31.30 -7.33
CA CYS A 746 -16.32 -32.39 -6.51
C CYS A 746 -17.43 -33.12 -7.29
N PRO A 747 -17.49 -34.47 -7.27
CA PRO A 747 -18.46 -35.25 -8.02
C PRO A 747 -19.78 -35.51 -7.27
N LEU A 748 -20.86 -35.59 -8.06
CA LEU A 748 -22.10 -36.38 -7.92
C LEU A 748 -22.44 -37.00 -6.55
N SER A 749 -23.48 -36.46 -5.88
CA SER A 749 -24.58 -37.25 -5.28
C SER A 749 -25.65 -36.35 -4.64
N HIS A 750 -26.76 -36.09 -5.34
CA HIS A 750 -28.16 -36.34 -4.90
C HIS A 750 -29.16 -35.63 -5.83
N ARG A 751 -30.04 -36.44 -6.43
CA ARG A 751 -31.30 -36.05 -7.08
C ARG A 751 -32.42 -36.05 -6.02
N LEU A 752 -33.52 -35.36 -6.38
CA LEU A 752 -34.83 -35.22 -5.71
C LEU A 752 -34.86 -33.99 -4.78
N ASP A 753 -35.70 -32.96 -4.92
CA ASP A 753 -36.96 -32.83 -5.65
C ASP A 753 -37.17 -31.40 -6.17
N ILE A 754 -37.99 -31.32 -7.22
CA ILE A 754 -38.49 -30.11 -7.87
C ILE A 754 -39.73 -29.64 -7.13
N GLU A 755 -39.79 -28.37 -6.73
CA GLU A 755 -41.03 -27.61 -6.80
C GLU A 755 -40.75 -26.11 -7.05
N ARG A 756 -41.46 -25.59 -8.06
CA ARG A 756 -41.49 -24.18 -8.49
C ARG A 756 -42.29 -23.35 -7.49
N ILE A 757 -42.00 -22.04 -7.39
CA ILE A 757 -42.95 -20.93 -7.71
C ILE A 757 -42.39 -19.54 -7.30
N LEU A 758 -42.25 -18.68 -8.33
CA LEU A 758 -42.53 -17.23 -8.47
C LEU A 758 -42.04 -16.14 -7.48
N HIS A 759 -41.19 -15.27 -8.04
CA HIS A 759 -41.09 -13.78 -8.00
C HIS A 759 -41.06 -12.94 -6.69
N PRO A 760 -40.40 -11.75 -6.71
CA PRO A 760 -39.86 -11.00 -5.57
C PRO A 760 -40.64 -9.69 -5.32
N PRO A 761 -40.02 -8.64 -4.74
CA PRO A 761 -39.85 -8.32 -3.32
C PRO A 761 -40.74 -7.13 -2.89
N ASP A 762 -40.90 -6.85 -1.59
CA ASP A 762 -41.17 -5.48 -1.10
C ASP A 762 -40.95 -5.38 0.43
N GLN A 763 -40.15 -4.38 0.83
CA GLN A 763 -40.25 -3.68 2.14
C GLN A 763 -41.51 -2.77 2.09
N PRO A 764 -42.11 -2.24 3.20
CA PRO A 764 -41.39 -1.63 4.34
C PRO A 764 -42.11 -1.58 5.72
N ALA A 765 -41.44 -0.92 6.68
CA ALA A 765 -42.00 -0.04 7.72
C ALA A 765 -42.79 -0.67 8.89
N ILE A 766 -42.94 -0.11 10.09
CA ILE A 766 -42.42 1.01 10.90
C ILE A 766 -43.10 0.83 12.29
N MET A 767 -42.42 1.23 13.36
CA MET A 767 -42.94 1.60 14.70
C MET A 767 -43.66 0.59 15.61
N GLY A 768 -43.34 0.71 16.90
CA GLY A 768 -44.38 0.59 17.94
C GLY A 768 -43.89 0.16 19.32
N HIS A 769 -43.52 1.14 20.15
CA HIS A 769 -43.22 1.01 21.58
C HIS A 769 -44.31 0.35 22.47
N ARG A 770 -43.87 -0.36 23.52
CA ARG A 770 -44.11 -0.14 25.00
C ARG A 770 -43.88 -1.46 25.77
N ARG A 771 -42.91 -1.54 26.71
CA ARG A 771 -43.02 -1.46 28.21
C ARG A 771 -44.17 -2.30 28.80
N ALA A 772 -44.07 -3.07 29.88
CA ALA A 772 -43.19 -3.17 31.08
C ALA A 772 -43.27 -4.64 31.61
N THR A 773 -42.45 -5.18 32.52
CA THR A 773 -42.41 -4.98 34.00
C THR A 773 -41.19 -5.75 34.56
N LEU A 774 -40.26 -5.14 35.31
CA LEU A 774 -40.20 -4.97 36.78
C LEU A 774 -40.32 -6.25 37.63
N HIS A 775 -39.20 -6.67 38.24
CA HIS A 775 -39.11 -7.03 39.66
C HIS A 775 -37.72 -6.61 40.21
N GLN A 776 -37.75 -5.98 41.38
CA GLN A 776 -36.67 -5.32 42.14
C GLN A 776 -35.91 -6.32 43.07
N PRO A 777 -35.22 -5.90 44.16
CA PRO A 777 -33.82 -5.42 44.21
C PRO A 777 -33.00 -6.16 45.30
N GLU A 778 -31.70 -5.92 45.41
CA GLU A 778 -31.00 -5.96 46.71
C GLU A 778 -29.69 -5.15 46.65
N GLU A 779 -29.49 -4.35 47.71
CA GLU A 779 -28.43 -3.36 47.93
C GLU A 779 -27.08 -4.01 48.33
N VAL A 780 -25.97 -3.27 48.15
CA VAL A 780 -25.08 -2.76 49.23
C VAL A 780 -23.70 -2.37 48.66
N ALA A 781 -23.48 -1.05 48.64
CA ALA A 781 -22.28 -0.25 48.98
C ALA A 781 -20.87 -0.45 48.32
N PRO A 782 -20.06 0.64 48.27
CA PRO A 782 -18.92 0.79 47.36
C PRO A 782 -17.55 0.62 48.04
N PHE A 783 -16.48 0.44 47.26
CA PHE A 783 -15.12 0.68 47.74
C PHE A 783 -14.28 1.48 46.74
N LEU A 784 -13.87 2.65 47.23
CA LEU A 784 -12.74 3.44 46.78
C LEU A 784 -11.43 2.65 46.99
N ARG A 785 -10.55 2.65 45.98
CA ARG A 785 -9.13 2.96 46.09
C ARG A 785 -8.54 3.24 44.72
#